data_AF-A0A1X1BIH4-F1
#
_entry.id   AF-A0A1X1BIH4-F1
#
_cell.length_a   1.000
_cell.length_b   1.000
_cell.length_c   1.000
_cell.angle_alpha   90.00
_cell.angle_beta   90.00
_cell.angle_gamma   90.00
#
_symmetry.space_group_name_H-M   'P 1'
#
loop_
_entity.id
_entity.type
_entity.pdbx_description
1 polymer ?
#
loop_
_entity_poly.entity_id
_entity_poly.type
_entity_poly.pdbx_seq_one_letter_code
_entity_poly.pdbx_strand_id
1 'polypeptide(L)'
;MATTLSGRYAFHEDFWKENYKLTKSIDAKVQQLTKLGFCKEHECQDSIDATRAYSNAEEVFEGPRIYIDNCYAARNICQNINYLDKKQVRSYFQEQGIDIEEPTCEVIFQDHKIREVLEHLSHLVSLTEECKDPDPTAFVFKQTPKKGSYVTPADDKQAVYNAYDTDFKIRYKSPEHVKAHHTAAAPSLYHLYDAVADGVERVISADKENEETNFDYLEKACNQIELFTGATVSCVEIVRDILQDYSKLKYVSLSKEITKGQTQNLKDVIKTVTAVNKEFVKRGAVKQDLGISLSPGGFFLSMFIGFVDQLIELNVINMTTPMAGSSAGSLAAAATMMYGVDRRYMMNVVESLCALMMEGPPTGTLDRLVMKDLHRIVSPGTYKTMNERIGTVRINFAEWQNRSMIPRYIIEARSDKELIDALRSSCNVPGFSRVGGINFRGAPMYDGVFSTDGYFLGTTKAAGRRTVRFMPMPVGYGRKIKKNLQNDIVNSLLQKKDKYFIYFLRLKSLIKQLLARRIQYQNLDMIAAWREEIALSIKVYNAAVTEKKGIKAAAGSIGQWVAMLSRQPGETINGNNVKQDCRLIKLFKLVVASEITLNVGPCSTNHAGGFKGDLSGVCIMRTFGDPLYPKKTNDVKMVATPHTLLEWLIYEESLLDRKTNVDGMTAVEEEIIVLGDLMHHLTPPPSLTYYYTDFPYLLLAASVKLKNIVPAFYAQQRQNVRHMLDVGRAISYRWVLGEYIAFENWIYLRIKQLKENPKSSMILRNGDLAALNDLKNKEWFEPIHMMQHKRLNETIQLLDKTKVEELFEAFKQRKGSVGTSKVLFEVQNRLVRRAMLYNVVTHEFTHILGHKHFWIN
;
A
#
# COMPACT_ATOMS: atom_id res chain seq x y z
N MET A 1 -25.53 -25.39 24.41
CA MET A 1 -24.50 -24.32 24.51
C MET A 1 -24.36 -23.47 23.22
N ALA A 2 -25.39 -23.36 22.37
CA ALA A 2 -25.28 -22.81 21.01
C ALA A 2 -26.14 -21.56 20.72
N THR A 3 -26.74 -20.91 21.73
CA THR A 3 -27.75 -19.86 21.51
C THR A 3 -27.35 -18.45 21.97
N THR A 4 -26.13 -18.21 22.46
CA THR A 4 -25.73 -16.88 23.01
C THR A 4 -24.60 -16.17 22.26
N LEU A 5 -24.14 -16.68 21.11
CA LEU A 5 -23.05 -16.07 20.34
C LEU A 5 -23.51 -15.30 19.08
N SER A 6 -24.77 -15.39 18.68
CA SER A 6 -25.29 -14.79 17.44
C SER A 6 -25.53 -13.27 17.50
N GLY A 7 -25.37 -12.63 18.68
CA GLY A 7 -25.71 -11.22 18.90
C GLY A 7 -24.55 -10.24 19.12
N ARG A 8 -23.27 -10.64 19.03
CA ARG A 8 -22.13 -9.78 19.45
C ARG A 8 -21.33 -9.14 18.32
N TYR A 9 -21.99 -8.75 17.23
CA TYR A 9 -21.41 -7.82 16.25
C TYR A 9 -22.00 -6.41 16.36
N ALA A 10 -22.67 -6.07 17.46
CA ALA A 10 -22.98 -4.68 17.79
C ALA A 10 -21.68 -3.92 18.10
N PHE A 11 -21.63 -2.64 17.73
CA PHE A 11 -20.54 -1.75 18.12
C PHE A 11 -20.29 -1.86 19.61
N HIS A 12 -19.02 -1.93 19.98
CA HIS A 12 -18.67 -1.93 21.38
C HIS A 12 -19.15 -0.61 21.98
N GLU A 13 -20.10 -0.64 22.91
CA GLU A 13 -20.59 0.58 23.60
C GLU A 13 -19.44 1.40 24.20
N ASP A 14 -18.36 0.74 24.65
CA ASP A 14 -17.13 1.42 25.10
C ASP A 14 -16.14 1.83 23.97
N PHE A 15 -16.57 2.01 22.71
CA PHE A 15 -15.67 2.35 21.60
C PHE A 15 -14.78 3.57 21.91
N TRP A 16 -15.40 4.67 22.37
CA TRP A 16 -14.70 5.91 22.70
C TRP A 16 -13.80 5.74 23.90
N LYS A 17 -14.22 4.94 24.88
CA LYS A 17 -13.41 4.61 26.04
C LYS A 17 -12.20 3.76 25.67
N GLU A 18 -12.31 2.85 24.70
CA GLU A 18 -11.16 2.10 24.18
C GLU A 18 -10.19 2.97 23.38
N ASN A 19 -10.68 3.86 22.51
CA ASN A 19 -9.80 4.82 21.82
C ASN A 19 -9.18 5.83 22.78
N TYR A 20 -9.95 6.36 23.72
CA TYR A 20 -9.46 7.24 24.76
C TYR A 20 -8.37 6.54 25.58
N LYS A 21 -8.50 5.24 25.90
CA LYS A 21 -7.40 4.49 26.56
C LYS A 21 -6.11 4.49 25.74
N LEU A 22 -6.17 4.51 24.39
CA LEU A 22 -4.99 4.56 23.54
C LEU A 22 -4.25 5.90 23.64
N THR A 23 -4.99 7.01 23.77
CA THR A 23 -4.40 8.36 23.79
C THR A 23 -4.22 8.95 25.19
N LYS A 24 -4.99 8.51 26.20
CA LYS A 24 -5.05 9.09 27.55
C LYS A 24 -3.69 9.36 28.17
N SER A 25 -2.76 8.40 28.06
CA SER A 25 -1.41 8.54 28.61
C SER A 25 -0.58 9.59 27.85
N ILE A 26 -0.75 9.67 26.54
CA ILE A 26 -0.14 10.67 25.68
C ILE A 26 -0.75 12.04 25.99
N ASP A 27 -2.07 12.14 26.14
CA ASP A 27 -2.79 13.39 26.44
C ASP A 27 -2.33 13.97 27.79
N ALA A 28 -2.16 13.11 28.80
CA ALA A 28 -1.57 13.53 30.08
C ALA A 28 -0.14 14.07 29.94
N LYS A 29 0.69 13.43 29.10
CA LYS A 29 2.04 13.91 28.81
C LYS A 29 2.03 15.22 28.00
N VAL A 30 1.11 15.38 27.05
CA VAL A 30 0.90 16.63 26.30
C VAL A 30 0.58 17.78 27.26
N GLN A 31 -0.33 17.57 28.21
CA GLN A 31 -0.65 18.57 29.24
C GLN A 31 0.57 18.94 30.09
N GLN A 32 1.43 17.97 30.43
CA GLN A 32 2.68 18.24 31.13
C GLN A 32 3.63 19.09 30.29
N LEU A 33 3.80 18.78 29.00
CA LEU A 33 4.65 19.56 28.09
C LEU A 33 4.12 20.96 27.83
N THR A 34 2.80 21.15 27.78
CA THR A 34 2.19 22.50 27.66
C THR A 34 2.65 23.42 28.81
N LYS A 35 2.82 22.89 30.03
CA LYS A 35 3.34 23.67 31.17
C LYS A 35 4.79 24.14 31.00
N LEU A 36 5.53 23.60 30.03
CA LEU A 36 6.89 24.04 29.69
C LEU A 36 6.91 25.21 28.69
N GLY A 37 5.75 25.72 28.26
CA GLY A 37 5.64 26.85 27.34
C GLY A 37 5.36 26.49 25.88
N PHE A 38 5.02 25.23 25.58
CA PHE A 38 4.57 24.83 24.24
C PHE A 38 3.18 25.40 23.95
N CYS A 39 3.15 26.53 23.24
CA CYS A 39 2.00 27.35 22.81
C CYS A 39 1.24 28.09 23.92
N LYS A 40 0.79 29.30 23.58
CA LYS A 40 -0.32 29.98 24.21
C LYS A 40 -1.50 29.90 23.24
N GLU A 41 -2.50 29.08 23.55
CA GLU A 41 -3.61 28.76 22.61
C GLU A 41 -4.38 30.01 22.12
N HIS A 42 -4.36 31.12 22.87
CA HIS A 42 -4.98 32.38 22.50
C HIS A 42 -4.18 33.24 21.50
N GLU A 43 -2.92 32.90 21.23
CA GLU A 43 -2.03 33.61 20.28
C GLU A 43 -1.98 32.90 18.90
N CYS A 44 -2.81 31.88 18.68
CA CYS A 44 -2.87 31.11 17.44
C CYS A 44 -3.64 31.85 16.33
N GLN A 45 -3.19 31.72 15.08
CA GLN A 45 -3.97 32.11 13.90
C GLN A 45 -5.23 31.23 13.84
N ASP A 46 -6.39 31.81 14.21
CA ASP A 46 -7.75 31.28 14.07
C ASP A 46 -7.84 29.76 13.81
N SER A 47 -7.77 28.95 14.85
CA SER A 47 -8.20 27.55 14.77
C SER A 47 -9.73 27.48 14.86
N ILE A 48 -10.44 28.10 13.92
CA ILE A 48 -11.90 28.09 13.92
C ILE A 48 -12.47 26.69 13.62
N ASP A 49 -11.69 25.78 13.03
CA ASP A 49 -12.25 24.49 12.56
C ASP A 49 -11.95 23.27 13.44
N ALA A 50 -10.85 23.24 14.19
CA ALA A 50 -10.46 22.05 14.94
C ALA A 50 -11.18 21.91 16.30
N THR A 51 -11.49 23.03 16.96
CA THR A 51 -12.06 23.04 18.31
C THR A 51 -13.59 23.00 18.29
N ARG A 52 -14.23 23.59 17.26
CA ARG A 52 -15.70 23.51 17.08
C ARG A 52 -16.19 22.09 16.77
N ALA A 53 -15.35 21.23 16.20
CA ALA A 53 -15.68 19.82 15.96
C ALA A 53 -15.74 18.96 17.23
N TYR A 54 -15.14 19.41 18.35
CA TYR A 54 -15.06 18.61 19.59
C TYR A 54 -15.78 19.25 20.78
N SER A 55 -15.91 20.58 20.86
CA SER A 55 -16.43 21.25 22.06
C SER A 55 -17.95 21.21 22.23
N ASN A 56 -18.71 20.81 21.20
CA ASN A 56 -20.18 20.69 21.28
C ASN A 56 -20.66 19.24 21.42
N ALA A 57 -19.76 18.27 21.60
CA ALA A 57 -20.09 16.86 21.78
C ALA A 57 -20.37 16.51 23.26
N GLU A 58 -21.32 17.21 23.89
CA GLU A 58 -22.11 16.62 24.99
C GLU A 58 -23.31 15.80 24.44
N GLU A 59 -23.43 15.66 23.11
CA GLU A 59 -24.35 14.68 22.51
C GLU A 59 -23.73 13.26 22.55
N VAL A 60 -24.43 12.36 23.25
CA VAL A 60 -24.14 10.92 23.30
C VAL A 60 -24.13 10.35 21.88
N PHE A 61 -22.94 10.12 21.31
CA PHE A 61 -22.78 9.53 19.99
C PHE A 61 -23.04 8.02 20.02
N GLU A 62 -24.19 7.58 19.51
CA GLU A 62 -24.58 6.17 19.37
C GLU A 62 -23.95 5.50 18.13
N GLY A 63 -22.62 5.29 18.14
CA GLY A 63 -21.91 4.44 17.15
C GLY A 63 -21.73 5.03 15.73
N PRO A 64 -20.86 4.43 14.90
CA PRO A 64 -20.56 4.96 13.58
C PRO A 64 -21.76 4.80 12.63
N ARG A 65 -22.00 5.84 11.82
CA ARG A 65 -23.16 5.91 10.93
C ARG A 65 -22.90 5.03 9.70
N ILE A 66 -23.75 4.04 9.50
CA ILE A 66 -23.76 3.21 8.29
C ILE A 66 -24.72 3.86 7.29
N TYR A 67 -24.21 4.25 6.12
CA TYR A 67 -25.04 4.82 5.06
C TYR A 67 -25.57 3.71 4.17
N ILE A 68 -26.90 3.59 4.13
CA ILE A 68 -27.62 2.48 3.49
C ILE A 68 -28.22 2.99 2.19
N ASP A 69 -27.40 3.11 1.15
CA ASP A 69 -27.92 3.27 -0.20
C ASP A 69 -27.90 1.94 -0.96
N ASN A 70 -28.82 1.79 -1.91
CA ASN A 70 -28.84 0.65 -2.81
C ASN A 70 -27.65 0.77 -3.76
N CYS A 71 -26.63 -0.05 -3.57
CA CYS A 71 -25.49 -0.12 -4.47
C CYS A 71 -25.97 -0.73 -5.80
N TYR A 72 -26.45 0.09 -6.74
CA TYR A 72 -26.85 -0.40 -8.05
C TYR A 72 -25.61 -0.91 -8.81
N ALA A 73 -25.70 -2.13 -9.34
CA ALA A 73 -24.59 -2.93 -9.84
C ALA A 73 -24.38 -2.78 -11.36
N ALA A 74 -24.54 -1.58 -11.92
CA ALA A 74 -24.23 -1.40 -13.33
C ALA A 74 -22.71 -1.52 -13.52
N ARG A 75 -22.26 -2.56 -14.22
CA ARG A 75 -20.84 -2.75 -14.56
C ARG A 75 -20.44 -1.63 -15.52
N ASN A 76 -19.71 -0.63 -15.01
CA ASN A 76 -19.34 0.53 -15.82
C ASN A 76 -18.22 0.25 -16.84
N ILE A 77 -17.61 -0.94 -16.79
CA ILE A 77 -16.48 -1.33 -17.62
C ILE A 77 -16.80 -1.35 -19.12
N CYS A 78 -18.08 -1.54 -19.50
CA CYS A 78 -18.51 -1.48 -20.90
C CYS A 78 -18.33 -0.09 -21.54
N GLN A 79 -18.32 0.99 -20.74
CA GLN A 79 -18.07 2.34 -21.27
C GLN A 79 -16.65 2.47 -21.85
N ASN A 80 -15.72 1.64 -21.39
CA ASN A 80 -14.34 1.65 -21.84
C ASN A 80 -14.16 1.10 -23.26
N ILE A 81 -15.18 0.44 -23.83
CA ILE A 81 -15.14 -0.05 -25.23
C ILE A 81 -14.93 1.11 -26.21
N ASN A 82 -15.38 2.31 -25.85
CA ASN A 82 -15.19 3.51 -26.66
C ASN A 82 -13.72 3.95 -26.80
N TYR A 83 -12.81 3.36 -26.02
CA TYR A 83 -11.36 3.57 -26.12
C TYR A 83 -10.65 2.52 -26.98
N LEU A 84 -11.37 1.52 -27.48
CA LEU A 84 -10.81 0.47 -28.34
C LEU A 84 -10.90 0.86 -29.82
N ASP A 85 -9.85 0.53 -30.58
CA ASP A 85 -9.90 0.61 -32.03
C ASP A 85 -10.77 -0.54 -32.55
N LYS A 86 -11.98 -0.20 -33.01
CA LYS A 86 -12.94 -1.19 -33.51
C LYS A 86 -12.38 -2.07 -34.63
N LYS A 87 -11.48 -1.55 -35.47
CA LYS A 87 -10.86 -2.31 -36.55
C LYS A 87 -9.88 -3.34 -35.98
N GLN A 88 -9.04 -2.93 -35.04
CA GLN A 88 -8.10 -3.85 -34.38
C GLN A 88 -8.82 -4.93 -33.59
N VAL A 89 -9.90 -4.58 -32.89
CA VAL A 89 -10.73 -5.56 -32.17
C VAL A 89 -11.36 -6.56 -33.13
N ARG A 90 -11.91 -6.11 -34.26
CA ARG A 90 -12.44 -7.02 -35.30
C ARG A 90 -11.35 -7.94 -35.84
N SER A 91 -10.17 -7.41 -36.17
CA SER A 91 -9.04 -8.22 -36.64
C SER A 91 -8.59 -9.25 -35.59
N TYR A 92 -8.52 -8.88 -34.31
CA TYR A 92 -8.24 -9.80 -33.22
C TYR A 92 -9.26 -10.96 -33.18
N PHE A 93 -10.56 -10.68 -33.25
CA PHE A 93 -11.58 -11.73 -33.25
C PHE A 93 -11.54 -12.60 -34.52
N GLN A 94 -11.29 -12.00 -35.69
CA GLN A 94 -11.11 -12.73 -36.95
C GLN A 94 -9.92 -13.69 -36.90
N GLU A 95 -8.80 -13.28 -36.29
CA GLU A 95 -7.64 -14.16 -36.05
C GLU A 95 -7.97 -15.33 -35.12
N GLN A 96 -8.95 -15.16 -34.22
CA GLN A 96 -9.49 -16.24 -33.38
C GLN A 96 -10.59 -17.06 -34.08
N GLY A 97 -10.90 -16.78 -35.36
CA GLY A 97 -11.94 -17.46 -36.13
C GLY A 97 -13.38 -17.07 -35.75
N ILE A 98 -13.55 -15.91 -35.12
CA ILE A 98 -14.85 -15.37 -34.71
C ILE A 98 -15.15 -14.14 -35.57
N ASP A 99 -16.17 -14.22 -36.41
CA ASP A 99 -16.62 -13.05 -37.18
C ASP A 99 -17.58 -12.19 -36.34
N ILE A 100 -17.24 -10.91 -36.18
CA ILE A 100 -18.04 -9.96 -35.41
C ILE A 100 -18.35 -8.72 -36.26
N GLU A 101 -19.64 -8.52 -36.58
CA GLU A 101 -20.08 -7.33 -37.30
C GLU A 101 -19.82 -6.07 -36.48
N GLU A 102 -20.24 -6.05 -35.20
CA GLU A 102 -19.95 -4.95 -34.27
C GLU A 102 -19.49 -5.46 -32.90
N PRO A 103 -18.43 -4.87 -32.33
CA PRO A 103 -17.96 -5.21 -30.99
C PRO A 103 -18.90 -4.61 -29.94
N THR A 104 -19.96 -5.35 -29.58
CA THR A 104 -20.83 -5.02 -28.44
C THR A 104 -20.17 -5.45 -27.13
N CYS A 105 -20.60 -4.88 -26.00
CA CYS A 105 -20.04 -5.30 -24.70
C CYS A 105 -20.29 -6.78 -24.41
N GLU A 106 -21.45 -7.31 -24.78
CA GLU A 106 -21.80 -8.71 -24.54
C GLU A 106 -20.88 -9.67 -25.30
N VAL A 107 -20.55 -9.34 -26.55
CA VAL A 107 -19.63 -10.12 -27.38
C VAL A 107 -18.20 -10.01 -26.86
N ILE A 108 -17.75 -8.77 -26.62
CA ILE A 108 -16.38 -8.51 -26.14
C ILE A 108 -16.11 -9.16 -24.79
N PHE A 109 -17.07 -9.10 -23.86
CA PHE A 109 -16.88 -9.57 -22.49
C PHE A 109 -16.81 -11.10 -22.40
N GLN A 110 -17.10 -11.84 -23.47
CA GLN A 110 -16.88 -13.29 -23.52
C GLN A 110 -15.40 -13.64 -23.70
N ASP A 111 -14.62 -12.76 -24.34
CA ASP A 111 -13.19 -12.96 -24.53
C ASP A 111 -12.41 -12.54 -23.26
N HIS A 112 -11.47 -13.38 -22.82
CA HIS A 112 -10.71 -13.10 -21.59
C HIS A 112 -9.61 -12.06 -21.77
N LYS A 113 -9.02 -11.94 -22.97
CA LYS A 113 -8.00 -10.92 -23.27
C LYS A 113 -8.62 -9.55 -23.37
N ILE A 114 -9.73 -9.39 -24.10
CA ILE A 114 -10.35 -8.08 -24.22
C ILE A 114 -10.92 -7.63 -22.87
N ARG A 115 -11.44 -8.54 -22.03
CA ARG A 115 -11.77 -8.21 -20.63
C ARG A 115 -10.57 -7.63 -19.87
N GLU A 116 -9.40 -8.23 -19.97
CA GLU A 116 -8.17 -7.71 -19.35
C GLU A 116 -7.82 -6.31 -19.89
N VAL A 117 -7.93 -6.09 -21.20
CA VAL A 117 -7.73 -4.76 -21.82
C VAL A 117 -8.70 -3.72 -21.25
N LEU A 118 -9.98 -4.07 -21.11
CA LEU A 118 -10.97 -3.16 -20.52
C LEU A 118 -10.68 -2.82 -19.05
N GLU A 119 -10.05 -3.73 -18.30
CA GLU A 119 -9.60 -3.47 -16.93
C GLU A 119 -8.37 -2.56 -16.88
N HIS A 120 -7.42 -2.73 -17.81
CA HIS A 120 -6.33 -1.77 -17.98
C HIS A 120 -6.87 -0.38 -18.31
N LEU A 121 -7.88 -0.30 -19.19
CA LEU A 121 -8.57 0.95 -19.50
C LEU A 121 -9.30 1.53 -18.29
N SER A 122 -9.95 0.71 -17.44
CA SER A 122 -10.55 1.19 -16.19
C SER A 122 -9.53 1.88 -15.30
N HIS A 123 -8.30 1.35 -15.23
CA HIS A 123 -7.20 2.02 -14.53
C HIS A 123 -6.83 3.34 -15.21
N LEU A 124 -6.66 3.38 -16.54
CA LEU A 124 -6.32 4.61 -17.26
C LEU A 124 -7.37 5.70 -17.10
N VAL A 125 -8.65 5.36 -17.27
CA VAL A 125 -9.78 6.27 -17.06
C VAL A 125 -9.82 6.71 -15.60
N SER A 126 -9.48 5.85 -14.63
CA SER A 126 -9.41 6.27 -13.22
C SER A 126 -8.36 7.36 -12.95
N LEU A 127 -7.35 7.49 -13.81
CA LEU A 127 -6.32 8.53 -13.68
C LEU A 127 -6.78 9.88 -14.21
N THR A 128 -7.86 9.95 -15.00
CA THR A 128 -8.43 11.23 -15.49
C THR A 128 -9.47 11.81 -14.54
N GLU A 129 -10.03 11.02 -13.64
CA GLU A 129 -11.06 11.49 -12.72
C GLU A 129 -10.50 12.41 -11.63
N GLU A 130 -10.93 13.68 -11.63
CA GLU A 130 -10.71 14.57 -10.49
C GLU A 130 -11.59 14.13 -9.31
N CYS A 131 -10.95 13.71 -8.22
CA CYS A 131 -11.62 13.66 -6.92
C CYS A 131 -11.62 15.08 -6.34
N LYS A 132 -12.75 15.79 -6.46
CA LYS A 132 -12.99 16.97 -5.63
C LYS A 132 -13.11 16.50 -4.18
N ASP A 133 -12.25 17.03 -3.32
CA ASP A 133 -12.40 16.85 -1.87
C ASP A 133 -13.75 17.49 -1.49
N PRO A 134 -14.69 16.73 -0.91
CA PRO A 134 -15.98 17.26 -0.47
C PRO A 134 -15.78 18.28 0.66
N ASP A 135 -16.72 19.22 0.79
CA ASP A 135 -16.72 20.14 1.94
C ASP A 135 -17.05 19.34 3.22
N PRO A 136 -16.11 19.23 4.18
CA PRO A 136 -16.37 18.49 5.42
C PRO A 136 -17.49 19.10 6.27
N THR A 137 -17.87 20.36 6.02
CA THR A 137 -18.95 21.06 6.74
C THR A 137 -20.35 20.79 6.16
N ALA A 138 -20.46 20.20 4.96
CA ALA A 138 -21.73 19.87 4.32
C ALA A 138 -22.47 18.68 4.97
N PHE A 139 -21.86 18.03 5.97
CA PHE A 139 -22.45 16.88 6.65
C PHE A 139 -23.44 17.30 7.74
N VAL A 140 -24.72 17.22 7.40
CA VAL A 140 -25.81 17.36 8.38
C VAL A 140 -25.78 16.19 9.36
N PHE A 141 -25.68 16.51 10.65
CA PHE A 141 -25.83 15.54 11.72
C PHE A 141 -27.22 14.88 11.65
N LYS A 142 -27.27 13.56 11.44
CA LYS A 142 -28.48 12.78 11.71
C LYS A 142 -28.66 12.68 13.22
N GLN A 143 -29.50 13.54 13.80
CA GLN A 143 -30.21 13.19 15.04
C GLN A 143 -31.20 12.07 14.71
N THR A 144 -31.33 11.09 15.60
CA THR A 144 -32.45 10.14 15.57
C THR A 144 -33.73 10.96 15.77
N PRO A 145 -34.67 11.02 14.81
CA PRO A 145 -35.85 11.83 14.99
C PRO A 145 -36.68 11.26 16.14
N LYS A 146 -36.98 12.10 17.14
CA LYS A 146 -38.23 11.95 17.88
C LYS A 146 -39.35 12.08 16.84
N LYS A 147 -40.03 10.98 16.54
CA LYS A 147 -41.26 10.84 15.72
C LYS A 147 -41.58 12.03 14.80
N GLY A 148 -41.35 11.86 13.50
CA GLY A 148 -42.22 12.46 12.48
C GLY A 148 -41.70 13.61 11.61
N SER A 149 -40.42 13.97 11.62
CA SER A 149 -39.87 14.90 10.61
C SER A 149 -39.04 14.17 9.55
N TYR A 150 -39.41 14.38 8.29
CA TYR A 150 -38.58 14.00 7.14
C TYR A 150 -37.38 14.95 7.09
N VAL A 151 -36.19 14.40 7.31
CA VAL A 151 -34.92 15.13 7.16
C VAL A 151 -34.51 15.07 5.68
N THR A 152 -34.19 16.22 5.09
CA THR A 152 -33.64 16.31 3.75
C THR A 152 -32.29 15.56 3.70
N PRO A 153 -32.08 14.62 2.76
CA PRO A 153 -30.79 13.95 2.60
C PRO A 153 -29.67 14.97 2.45
N ALA A 154 -28.52 14.76 3.10
CA ALA A 154 -27.32 15.48 2.71
C ALA A 154 -26.98 15.08 1.28
N ASP A 155 -26.97 16.05 0.36
CA ASP A 155 -26.69 15.82 -1.06
C ASP A 155 -25.26 15.27 -1.26
N ASP A 156 -24.34 15.58 -0.34
CA ASP A 156 -22.96 15.14 -0.38
C ASP A 156 -22.73 13.82 0.37
N LYS A 157 -22.52 12.73 -0.38
CA LYS A 157 -22.20 11.40 0.15
C LYS A 157 -20.69 11.11 0.25
N GLN A 158 -19.87 12.13 0.49
CA GLN A 158 -18.41 12.00 0.67
C GLN A 158 -17.88 12.91 1.79
N ALA A 159 -17.07 12.43 2.73
CA ALA A 159 -16.49 13.24 3.81
C ALA A 159 -14.96 13.07 3.92
N VAL A 160 -14.26 14.03 4.52
CA VAL A 160 -12.81 13.96 4.76
C VAL A 160 -12.46 14.49 6.15
N TYR A 161 -11.71 13.71 6.92
CA TYR A 161 -11.27 14.04 8.28
C TYR A 161 -9.75 14.03 8.36
N ASN A 162 -9.17 15.05 8.98
CA ASN A 162 -7.79 14.98 9.45
C ASN A 162 -7.77 14.20 10.77
N ALA A 163 -7.13 13.03 10.78
CA ALA A 163 -7.11 12.15 11.93
C ALA A 163 -5.85 12.35 12.79
N TYR A 164 -6.01 12.13 14.11
CA TYR A 164 -4.92 12.11 15.09
C TYR A 164 -4.10 13.42 15.23
N ASP A 165 -4.70 14.56 14.87
CA ASP A 165 -4.05 15.88 14.78
C ASP A 165 -2.90 15.92 13.75
N THR A 166 -3.06 15.21 12.64
CA THR A 166 -2.08 15.10 11.56
C THR A 166 -2.68 15.44 10.20
N ASP A 167 -1.85 15.43 9.16
CA ASP A 167 -2.28 15.58 7.76
C ASP A 167 -2.80 14.26 7.16
N PHE A 168 -2.83 13.18 7.95
CA PHE A 168 -3.41 11.90 7.52
C PHE A 168 -4.93 12.04 7.41
N LYS A 169 -5.45 11.76 6.21
CA LYS A 169 -6.87 11.91 5.90
C LYS A 169 -7.60 10.57 6.03
N ILE A 170 -8.66 10.52 6.83
CA ILE A 170 -9.66 9.47 6.69
C ILE A 170 -10.79 10.01 5.82
N ARG A 171 -11.09 9.32 4.73
CA ARG A 171 -12.10 9.73 3.76
C ARG A 171 -13.27 8.77 3.85
N TYR A 172 -14.47 9.29 3.73
CA TYR A 172 -15.65 8.51 3.43
C TYR A 172 -16.07 8.85 2.00
N LYS A 173 -16.34 7.83 1.20
CA LYS A 173 -16.87 8.01 -0.15
C LYS A 173 -17.89 6.94 -0.41
N SER A 174 -19.18 7.28 -0.47
CA SER A 174 -20.20 6.28 -0.75
C SER A 174 -19.91 5.54 -2.06
N PRO A 175 -20.25 4.23 -2.16
CA PRO A 175 -19.87 3.42 -3.32
C PRO A 175 -20.34 4.02 -4.64
N GLU A 176 -21.51 4.66 -4.68
CA GLU A 176 -22.10 5.28 -5.86
C GLU A 176 -21.20 6.39 -6.47
N HIS A 177 -20.48 7.12 -5.62
CA HIS A 177 -19.63 8.24 -6.03
C HIS A 177 -18.23 7.82 -6.46
N VAL A 178 -17.88 6.55 -6.29
CA VAL A 178 -16.57 5.98 -6.66
C VAL A 178 -16.59 5.65 -8.16
N LYS A 179 -16.57 6.68 -9.02
CA LYS A 179 -16.69 6.51 -10.48
C LYS A 179 -15.59 5.61 -11.05
N ALA A 180 -14.35 5.79 -10.59
CA ALA A 180 -13.21 4.92 -10.86
C ALA A 180 -13.14 3.66 -9.98
N HIS A 181 -12.82 2.53 -10.59
CA HIS A 181 -12.52 1.30 -9.86
C HIS A 181 -11.09 0.84 -10.12
N HIS A 182 -10.30 0.71 -9.05
CA HIS A 182 -8.99 0.08 -9.11
C HIS A 182 -9.15 -1.44 -9.23
N THR A 183 -8.29 -2.06 -10.02
CA THR A 183 -8.44 -3.45 -10.45
C THR A 183 -7.14 -4.20 -10.17
N ALA A 184 -7.23 -5.51 -9.90
CA ALA A 184 -6.04 -6.33 -9.80
C ALA A 184 -5.34 -6.52 -11.17
N ALA A 185 -5.94 -6.07 -12.28
CA ALA A 185 -5.29 -6.04 -13.59
C ALA A 185 -4.33 -4.86 -13.74
N ALA A 186 -4.41 -3.83 -12.88
CA ALA A 186 -3.50 -2.70 -12.95
C ALA A 186 -2.03 -3.17 -12.96
N PRO A 187 -1.16 -2.54 -13.74
CA PRO A 187 0.25 -2.93 -13.80
C PRO A 187 0.95 -2.64 -12.47
N SER A 188 2.00 -3.41 -12.19
CA SER A 188 2.93 -3.10 -11.11
C SER A 188 3.74 -1.86 -11.49
N LEU A 189 3.64 -0.81 -10.69
CA LEU A 189 4.41 0.42 -10.89
C LEU A 189 5.92 0.17 -10.71
N TYR A 190 6.28 -0.76 -9.82
CA TYR A 190 7.64 -1.24 -9.66
C TYR A 190 8.18 -1.83 -10.99
N HIS A 191 7.41 -2.71 -11.62
CA HIS A 191 7.85 -3.38 -12.85
C HIS A 191 7.73 -2.51 -14.11
N LEU A 192 6.91 -1.45 -14.10
CA LEU A 192 6.93 -0.44 -15.16
C LEU A 192 8.30 0.27 -15.19
N TYR A 193 8.80 0.68 -14.03
CA TYR A 193 10.12 1.28 -13.94
C TYR A 193 11.23 0.29 -14.28
N ASP A 194 11.11 -0.97 -13.84
CA ASP A 194 12.09 -1.99 -14.20
C ASP A 194 12.20 -2.21 -15.70
N ALA A 195 11.08 -2.17 -16.44
CA ALA A 195 11.08 -2.28 -17.89
C ALA A 195 11.81 -1.10 -18.55
N VAL A 196 11.65 0.12 -18.03
CA VAL A 196 12.39 1.30 -18.52
C VAL A 196 13.88 1.15 -18.23
N ALA A 197 14.25 0.75 -17.00
CA ALA A 197 15.64 0.51 -16.65
C ALA A 197 16.27 -0.58 -17.53
N ASP A 198 15.61 -1.72 -17.70
CA ASP A 198 16.05 -2.79 -18.61
C ASP A 198 16.21 -2.28 -20.05
N GLY A 199 15.30 -1.45 -20.53
CA GLY A 199 15.40 -0.81 -21.85
C GLY A 199 16.62 0.09 -21.99
N VAL A 200 16.93 0.92 -20.98
CA VAL A 200 18.15 1.75 -20.98
C VAL A 200 19.39 0.86 -21.03
N GLU A 201 19.45 -0.18 -20.21
CA GLU A 201 20.58 -1.10 -20.14
C GLU A 201 20.80 -1.86 -21.46
N ARG A 202 19.71 -2.27 -22.11
CA ARG A 202 19.75 -2.88 -23.45
C ARG A 202 20.35 -1.95 -24.47
N VAL A 203 19.89 -0.69 -24.51
CA VAL A 203 20.34 0.31 -25.48
C VAL A 203 21.81 0.66 -25.27
N ILE A 204 22.25 0.95 -24.05
CA ILE A 204 23.65 1.33 -23.80
C ILE A 204 24.63 0.15 -23.98
N SER A 205 24.16 -1.08 -23.83
CA SER A 205 24.97 -2.29 -23.99
C SER A 205 24.83 -2.93 -25.37
N ALA A 206 24.08 -2.33 -26.30
CA ALA A 206 23.79 -2.93 -27.60
C ALA A 206 25.00 -2.84 -28.54
N ASP A 207 25.27 -3.93 -29.25
CA ASP A 207 26.00 -3.86 -30.51
C ASP A 207 25.13 -3.16 -31.57
N LYS A 208 25.76 -2.52 -32.57
CA LYS A 208 25.08 -1.74 -33.62
C LYS A 208 23.93 -2.48 -34.32
N GLU A 209 24.00 -3.81 -34.41
CA GLU A 209 22.99 -4.64 -35.09
C GLU A 209 21.64 -4.71 -34.34
N ASN A 210 21.61 -4.48 -33.02
CA ASN A 210 20.39 -4.57 -32.21
C ASN A 210 19.91 -3.21 -31.67
N GLU A 211 20.54 -2.11 -32.11
CA GLU A 211 20.30 -0.77 -31.57
C GLU A 211 18.84 -0.34 -31.76
N GLU A 212 18.27 -0.54 -32.96
CA GLU A 212 16.91 -0.14 -33.28
C GLU A 212 15.85 -0.92 -32.49
N THR A 213 15.99 -2.25 -32.40
CA THR A 213 15.07 -3.10 -31.63
C THR A 213 15.10 -2.80 -30.14
N ASN A 214 16.30 -2.56 -29.57
CA ASN A 214 16.44 -2.19 -28.17
C ASN A 214 15.87 -0.79 -27.89
N PHE A 215 16.01 0.13 -28.83
CA PHE A 215 15.43 1.46 -28.72
C PHE A 215 13.90 1.43 -28.79
N ASP A 216 13.32 0.65 -29.71
CA ASP A 216 11.86 0.42 -29.79
C ASP A 216 11.30 -0.17 -28.48
N TYR A 217 12.01 -1.13 -27.87
CA TYR A 217 11.64 -1.65 -26.55
C TYR A 217 11.61 -0.54 -25.49
N LEU A 218 12.67 0.29 -25.42
CA LEU A 218 12.75 1.40 -24.47
C LEU A 218 11.64 2.43 -24.70
N GLU A 219 11.35 2.78 -25.95
CA GLU A 219 10.27 3.72 -26.31
C GLU A 219 8.90 3.19 -25.87
N LYS A 220 8.62 1.91 -26.12
CA LYS A 220 7.39 1.26 -25.65
C LYS A 220 7.31 1.22 -24.12
N ALA A 221 8.41 0.90 -23.43
CA ALA A 221 8.46 0.93 -21.97
C ALA A 221 8.22 2.34 -21.41
N CYS A 222 8.77 3.37 -22.08
CA CYS A 222 8.52 4.76 -21.77
C CYS A 222 7.04 5.14 -21.90
N ASN A 223 6.42 4.80 -23.04
CA ASN A 223 5.01 5.07 -23.27
C ASN A 223 4.12 4.39 -22.22
N GLN A 224 4.45 3.16 -21.83
CA GLN A 224 3.73 2.43 -20.79
C GLN A 224 3.82 3.10 -19.42
N ILE A 225 5.02 3.50 -18.97
CA ILE A 225 5.14 4.14 -17.65
C ILE A 225 4.43 5.49 -17.61
N GLU A 226 4.51 6.30 -18.66
CA GLU A 226 3.83 7.59 -18.72
C GLU A 226 2.30 7.41 -18.73
N LEU A 227 1.80 6.49 -19.56
CA LEU A 227 0.36 6.22 -19.67
C LEU A 227 -0.22 5.73 -18.34
N PHE A 228 0.40 4.74 -17.70
CA PHE A 228 -0.14 4.10 -16.49
C PHE A 228 0.18 4.84 -15.18
N THR A 229 0.99 5.90 -15.24
CA THR A 229 1.16 6.88 -14.15
C THR A 229 0.38 8.18 -14.39
N GLY A 230 -0.37 8.27 -15.50
CA GLY A 230 -1.15 9.48 -15.83
C GLY A 230 -0.25 10.68 -16.13
N ALA A 231 0.88 10.45 -16.78
CA ALA A 231 1.93 11.41 -17.12
C ALA A 231 2.45 12.25 -15.92
N THR A 232 2.24 11.77 -14.69
CA THR A 232 2.78 12.40 -13.47
C THR A 232 4.29 12.28 -13.38
N VAL A 233 4.88 11.33 -14.12
CA VAL A 233 6.31 11.11 -14.25
C VAL A 233 6.67 11.12 -15.74
N SER A 234 7.70 11.88 -16.12
CA SER A 234 8.21 11.88 -17.50
C SER A 234 9.25 10.78 -17.70
N CYS A 235 9.12 9.99 -18.76
CA CYS A 235 10.11 8.95 -19.07
C CYS A 235 11.47 9.55 -19.44
N VAL A 236 11.50 10.67 -20.16
CA VAL A 236 12.76 11.34 -20.51
C VAL A 236 13.50 11.77 -19.24
N GLU A 237 12.78 12.24 -18.22
CA GLU A 237 13.37 12.52 -16.91
C GLU A 237 13.85 11.25 -16.21
N ILE A 238 13.08 10.15 -16.26
CA ILE A 238 13.50 8.86 -15.70
C ILE A 238 14.79 8.34 -16.35
N VAL A 239 14.89 8.38 -17.68
CA VAL A 239 16.07 7.90 -18.41
C VAL A 239 17.28 8.77 -18.08
N ARG A 240 17.11 10.09 -18.02
CA ARG A 240 18.15 11.02 -17.57
C ARG A 240 18.63 10.68 -16.17
N ASP A 241 17.69 10.48 -15.25
CA ASP A 241 17.93 10.12 -13.86
C ASP A 241 18.74 8.81 -13.74
N ILE A 242 18.40 7.79 -14.54
CA ILE A 242 19.12 6.51 -14.59
C ILE A 242 20.56 6.73 -15.06
N LEU A 243 20.77 7.44 -16.16
CA LEU A 243 22.10 7.70 -16.71
C LEU A 243 22.98 8.48 -15.72
N GLN A 244 22.43 9.48 -15.04
CA GLN A 244 23.14 10.23 -13.99
C GLN A 244 23.53 9.33 -12.82
N ASP A 245 22.64 8.44 -12.38
CA ASP A 245 22.94 7.51 -11.28
C ASP A 245 23.99 6.47 -11.65
N TYR A 246 23.96 5.98 -12.89
CA TYR A 246 25.01 5.10 -13.43
C TYR A 246 26.33 5.83 -13.63
N SER A 247 26.30 7.11 -13.99
CA SER A 247 27.51 7.93 -14.06
C SER A 247 28.15 8.10 -12.68
N LYS A 248 27.37 8.33 -11.62
CA LYS A 248 27.88 8.40 -10.24
C LYS A 248 28.57 7.10 -9.80
N LEU A 249 28.05 5.95 -10.23
CA LEU A 249 28.66 4.64 -9.99
C LEU A 249 29.80 4.29 -10.96
N LYS A 250 30.19 5.21 -11.87
CA LYS A 250 31.21 4.99 -12.90
C LYS A 250 30.91 3.82 -13.85
N TYR A 251 29.62 3.51 -14.03
CA TYR A 251 29.15 2.53 -15.01
C TYR A 251 29.06 3.12 -16.41
N VAL A 252 28.80 4.42 -16.53
CA VAL A 252 28.78 5.14 -17.80
C VAL A 252 29.52 6.47 -17.68
N SER A 253 30.07 6.95 -18.80
CA SER A 253 30.60 8.30 -18.95
C SER A 253 29.65 9.14 -19.78
N LEU A 254 29.41 10.38 -19.36
CA LEU A 254 28.50 11.32 -20.05
C LEU A 254 29.31 12.46 -20.68
N SER A 255 28.94 12.90 -21.88
CA SER A 255 29.59 14.01 -22.61
C SER A 255 29.37 15.38 -21.95
N LYS A 256 28.30 15.52 -21.17
CA LYS A 256 27.95 16.73 -20.42
C LYS A 256 27.02 16.36 -19.26
N GLU A 257 27.01 17.17 -18.21
CA GLU A 257 25.96 17.07 -17.19
C GLU A 257 24.59 17.33 -17.84
N ILE A 258 23.70 16.35 -17.71
CA ILE A 258 22.36 16.44 -18.31
C ILE A 258 21.48 17.26 -17.36
N THR A 259 21.32 18.55 -17.61
CA THR A 259 20.45 19.40 -16.77
C THR A 259 18.98 19.31 -17.18
N LYS A 260 18.08 19.54 -16.21
CA LYS A 260 16.62 19.54 -16.41
C LYS A 260 16.27 20.65 -17.42
N GLY A 261 15.60 20.28 -18.52
CA GLY A 261 15.11 21.23 -19.55
C GLY A 261 15.97 21.40 -20.82
N GLN A 262 17.20 20.85 -20.89
CA GLN A 262 18.08 21.04 -22.06
C GLN A 262 17.87 20.06 -23.24
N THR A 263 17.28 18.89 -23.00
CA THR A 263 17.04 17.85 -24.02
C THR A 263 15.61 17.33 -23.88
N GLN A 264 14.81 17.48 -24.93
CA GLN A 264 13.39 17.14 -24.92
C GLN A 264 13.08 15.73 -25.44
N ASN A 265 13.98 15.13 -26.23
CA ASN A 265 13.74 13.81 -26.81
C ASN A 265 14.64 12.72 -26.19
N LEU A 266 14.15 11.48 -26.24
CA LEU A 266 14.80 10.30 -25.66
C LEU A 266 16.14 9.96 -26.33
N LYS A 267 16.23 10.10 -27.66
CA LYS A 267 17.45 9.79 -28.44
C LYS A 267 18.63 10.67 -28.02
N ASP A 268 18.38 11.96 -27.81
CA ASP A 268 19.43 12.92 -27.44
C ASP A 268 19.92 12.69 -26.02
N VAL A 269 19.05 12.26 -25.11
CA VAL A 269 19.46 11.86 -23.75
C VAL A 269 20.37 10.63 -23.80
N ILE A 270 20.01 9.60 -24.56
CA ILE A 270 20.84 8.40 -24.73
C ILE A 270 22.20 8.72 -25.37
N LYS A 271 22.22 9.59 -26.39
CA LYS A 271 23.46 10.03 -27.08
C LYS A 271 24.45 10.77 -26.17
N THR A 272 24.04 11.17 -24.97
CA THR A 272 24.99 11.75 -24.01
C THR A 272 25.99 10.73 -23.48
N VAL A 273 25.69 9.42 -23.54
CA VAL A 273 26.60 8.35 -23.13
C VAL A 273 27.76 8.25 -24.12
N THR A 274 28.98 8.51 -23.65
CA THR A 274 30.21 8.46 -24.45
C THR A 274 30.96 7.15 -24.32
N ALA A 275 30.84 6.50 -23.16
CA ALA A 275 31.45 5.21 -22.89
C ALA A 275 30.63 4.44 -21.84
N VAL A 276 30.63 3.11 -21.96
CA VAL A 276 30.09 2.19 -20.95
C VAL A 276 31.27 1.41 -20.37
N ASN A 277 31.33 1.30 -19.04
CA ASN A 277 32.36 0.56 -18.36
C ASN A 277 32.23 -0.94 -18.68
N LYS A 278 33.34 -1.63 -18.95
CA LYS A 278 33.36 -3.07 -19.25
C LYS A 278 32.86 -3.93 -18.08
N GLU A 279 32.94 -3.41 -16.86
CA GLU A 279 32.42 -4.06 -15.65
C GLU A 279 30.92 -3.80 -15.43
N PHE A 280 30.26 -3.09 -16.35
CA PHE A 280 28.82 -2.89 -16.27
C PHE A 280 28.08 -4.21 -16.44
N VAL A 281 27.42 -4.67 -15.38
CA VAL A 281 26.60 -5.87 -15.38
C VAL A 281 25.13 -5.47 -15.45
N LYS A 282 24.43 -5.99 -16.46
CA LYS A 282 22.97 -5.84 -16.59
C LYS A 282 22.28 -6.36 -15.33
N ARG A 283 21.18 -5.71 -14.95
CA ARG A 283 20.37 -6.16 -13.83
C ARG A 283 19.84 -7.58 -14.05
N GLY A 284 19.84 -8.39 -12.99
CA GLY A 284 19.29 -9.74 -13.04
C GLY A 284 17.75 -9.78 -13.12
N ALA A 285 17.19 -10.97 -13.37
CA ALA A 285 15.74 -11.18 -13.42
C ALA A 285 15.05 -10.87 -12.08
N VAL A 286 14.06 -9.98 -12.13
CA VAL A 286 13.21 -9.66 -10.97
C VAL A 286 12.15 -10.74 -10.81
N LYS A 287 11.99 -11.28 -9.58
CA LYS A 287 10.99 -12.30 -9.24
C LYS A 287 9.88 -11.66 -8.39
N GLN A 288 8.76 -12.38 -8.24
CA GLN A 288 7.63 -11.96 -7.42
C GLN A 288 8.06 -11.83 -5.97
N ASP A 289 7.97 -10.62 -5.44
CA ASP A 289 8.41 -10.31 -4.09
C ASP A 289 7.40 -10.78 -3.03
N LEU A 290 6.13 -10.44 -3.25
CA LEU A 290 5.04 -10.68 -2.33
C LEU A 290 3.93 -11.53 -2.97
N GLY A 291 3.48 -12.56 -2.27
CA GLY A 291 2.21 -13.24 -2.55
C GLY A 291 1.23 -13.08 -1.41
N ILE A 292 -0.07 -13.09 -1.71
CA ILE A 292 -1.14 -12.98 -0.71
C ILE A 292 -1.84 -14.34 -0.58
N SER A 293 -2.10 -14.78 0.66
CA SER A 293 -2.87 -15.99 0.94
C SER A 293 -4.06 -15.65 1.84
N LEU A 294 -5.27 -15.97 1.39
CA LEU A 294 -6.51 -15.68 2.10
C LEU A 294 -7.01 -16.95 2.80
N SER A 295 -7.20 -16.88 4.11
CA SER A 295 -7.64 -18.03 4.90
C SER A 295 -9.09 -18.42 4.62
N PRO A 296 -9.54 -19.58 5.08
CA PRO A 296 -10.95 -19.83 5.31
C PRO A 296 -11.55 -18.78 6.25
N GLY A 297 -12.85 -18.52 6.12
CA GLY A 297 -13.52 -17.51 6.96
C GLY A 297 -15.05 -17.48 6.87
N GLY A 298 -15.69 -18.35 6.07
CA GLY A 298 -17.14 -18.34 5.88
C GLY A 298 -17.64 -16.96 5.42
N PHE A 299 -18.67 -16.42 6.09
CA PHE A 299 -19.28 -15.12 5.78
C PHE A 299 -18.41 -13.89 6.07
N PHE A 300 -17.14 -14.04 6.46
CA PHE A 300 -16.17 -12.95 6.46
C PHE A 300 -15.72 -12.51 5.04
N LEU A 301 -16.39 -12.97 3.97
CA LEU A 301 -16.15 -12.57 2.57
C LEU A 301 -16.02 -11.06 2.38
N SER A 302 -16.90 -10.24 2.98
CA SER A 302 -16.80 -8.78 2.86
C SER A 302 -15.52 -8.21 3.46
N MET A 303 -15.01 -8.81 4.53
CA MET A 303 -13.74 -8.42 5.14
C MET A 303 -12.55 -8.79 4.26
N PHE A 304 -12.58 -9.95 3.57
CA PHE A 304 -11.59 -10.30 2.55
C PHE A 304 -11.59 -9.29 1.41
N ILE A 305 -12.79 -8.95 0.89
CA ILE A 305 -12.96 -7.95 -0.17
C ILE A 305 -12.36 -6.62 0.28
N GLY A 306 -12.71 -6.11 1.45
CA GLY A 306 -12.12 -4.87 1.98
C GLY A 306 -10.60 -4.92 2.12
N PHE A 307 -10.06 -6.05 2.56
CA PHE A 307 -8.61 -6.22 2.68
C PHE A 307 -7.88 -6.12 1.33
N VAL A 308 -8.32 -6.91 0.33
CA VAL A 308 -7.68 -6.93 -1.00
C VAL A 308 -7.88 -5.62 -1.74
N ASP A 309 -9.05 -5.03 -1.58
CA ASP A 309 -9.45 -3.80 -2.23
C ASP A 309 -8.58 -2.60 -1.83
N GLN A 310 -8.25 -2.49 -0.54
CA GLN A 310 -7.28 -1.50 -0.07
C GLN A 310 -5.87 -1.74 -0.63
N LEU A 311 -5.46 -3.00 -0.79
CA LEU A 311 -4.14 -3.33 -1.34
C LEU A 311 -4.06 -3.09 -2.85
N ILE A 312 -5.17 -3.27 -3.58
CA ILE A 312 -5.27 -2.91 -5.00
C ILE A 312 -5.15 -1.40 -5.19
N GLU A 313 -5.85 -0.61 -4.38
CA GLU A 313 -5.78 0.87 -4.43
C GLU A 313 -4.36 1.40 -4.20
N LEU A 314 -3.56 0.70 -3.39
CA LEU A 314 -2.17 1.03 -3.13
C LEU A 314 -1.17 0.41 -4.13
N ASN A 315 -1.64 -0.36 -5.12
CA ASN A 315 -0.84 -1.13 -6.08
C ASN A 315 0.00 -2.29 -5.50
N VAL A 316 -0.30 -2.72 -4.25
CA VAL A 316 0.34 -3.91 -3.64
C VAL A 316 -0.19 -5.21 -4.28
N ILE A 317 -1.50 -5.26 -4.55
CA ILE A 317 -2.10 -6.28 -5.41
C ILE A 317 -2.28 -5.67 -6.80
N ASN A 318 -1.59 -6.26 -7.77
CA ASN A 318 -1.57 -5.82 -9.17
C ASN A 318 -1.43 -7.06 -10.06
N MET A 319 -1.31 -6.89 -11.39
CA MET A 319 -1.31 -8.00 -12.35
C MET A 319 -0.22 -9.07 -12.10
N THR A 320 0.84 -8.69 -11.37
CA THR A 320 2.00 -9.54 -11.08
C THR A 320 1.94 -10.21 -9.71
N THR A 321 1.05 -9.78 -8.82
CA THR A 321 0.97 -10.29 -7.45
C THR A 321 0.29 -11.66 -7.41
N PRO A 322 0.97 -12.75 -7.02
CA PRO A 322 0.33 -14.06 -6.89
C PRO A 322 -0.61 -14.10 -5.68
N MET A 323 -1.73 -14.80 -5.83
CA MET A 323 -2.71 -14.98 -4.76
C MET A 323 -3.04 -16.46 -4.54
N ALA A 324 -3.28 -16.84 -3.29
CA ALA A 324 -3.77 -18.14 -2.90
C ALA A 324 -4.99 -17.98 -2.00
N GLY A 325 -5.88 -18.97 -1.97
CA GLY A 325 -7.01 -18.94 -1.08
C GLY A 325 -7.61 -20.31 -0.80
N SER A 326 -8.30 -20.39 0.33
CA SER A 326 -9.01 -21.59 0.80
C SER A 326 -10.39 -21.21 1.29
N SER A 327 -11.41 -22.02 0.98
CA SER A 327 -12.81 -21.75 1.32
C SER A 327 -13.24 -20.34 0.88
N ALA A 328 -13.87 -19.56 1.74
CA ALA A 328 -14.19 -18.15 1.48
C ALA A 328 -12.99 -17.34 0.93
N GLY A 329 -11.76 -17.63 1.36
CA GLY A 329 -10.55 -17.01 0.84
C GLY A 329 -10.27 -17.34 -0.63
N SER A 330 -10.62 -18.54 -1.12
CA SER A 330 -10.47 -18.86 -2.55
C SER A 330 -11.50 -18.15 -3.41
N LEU A 331 -12.73 -17.99 -2.91
CA LEU A 331 -13.75 -17.20 -3.58
C LEU A 331 -13.31 -15.74 -3.73
N ALA A 332 -12.80 -15.13 -2.66
CA ALA A 332 -12.27 -13.77 -2.70
C ALA A 332 -11.05 -13.67 -3.64
N ALA A 333 -10.07 -14.58 -3.54
CA ALA A 333 -8.90 -14.57 -4.41
C ALA A 333 -9.28 -14.71 -5.89
N ALA A 334 -10.16 -15.66 -6.22
CA ALA A 334 -10.61 -15.86 -7.60
C ALA A 334 -11.40 -14.67 -8.12
N ALA A 335 -12.40 -14.21 -7.36
CA ALA A 335 -13.25 -13.10 -7.81
C ALA A 335 -12.48 -11.78 -7.97
N THR A 336 -11.49 -11.53 -7.11
CA THR A 336 -10.63 -10.35 -7.22
C THR A 336 -9.64 -10.44 -8.39
N MET A 337 -9.13 -11.62 -8.70
CA MET A 337 -8.02 -11.80 -9.63
C MET A 337 -8.43 -12.17 -11.05
N MET A 338 -9.64 -12.69 -11.27
CA MET A 338 -10.07 -13.26 -12.55
C MET A 338 -10.91 -12.30 -13.43
N TYR A 339 -10.83 -10.99 -13.13
CA TYR A 339 -11.35 -9.82 -13.88
C TYR A 339 -12.88 -9.68 -13.99
N GLY A 340 -13.36 -8.42 -14.04
CA GLY A 340 -14.74 -8.03 -14.31
C GLY A 340 -15.62 -7.72 -13.10
N VAL A 341 -15.02 -7.65 -11.91
CA VAL A 341 -15.77 -7.69 -10.65
C VAL A 341 -15.33 -6.54 -9.75
N ASP A 342 -16.00 -5.40 -9.94
CA ASP A 342 -15.81 -4.25 -9.07
C ASP A 342 -16.23 -4.56 -7.62
N ARG A 343 -15.68 -3.80 -6.67
CA ARG A 343 -15.99 -3.93 -5.24
C ARG A 343 -17.49 -3.93 -4.93
N ARG A 344 -18.29 -3.14 -5.64
CA ARG A 344 -19.74 -3.00 -5.43
C ARG A 344 -20.43 -4.25 -5.92
N TYR A 345 -20.05 -4.76 -7.09
CA TYR A 345 -20.50 -6.04 -7.60
C TYR A 345 -20.21 -7.17 -6.60
N MET A 346 -18.98 -7.23 -6.08
CA MET A 346 -18.64 -8.22 -5.03
C MET A 346 -19.52 -8.09 -3.80
N MET A 347 -19.70 -6.87 -3.31
CA MET A 347 -20.53 -6.64 -2.14
C MET A 347 -21.99 -7.01 -2.41
N ASN A 348 -22.52 -6.73 -3.59
CA ASN A 348 -23.86 -7.14 -3.99
C ASN A 348 -24.02 -8.66 -4.04
N VAL A 349 -23.00 -9.39 -4.50
CA VAL A 349 -22.99 -10.86 -4.45
C VAL A 349 -22.98 -11.35 -3.01
N VAL A 350 -22.09 -10.81 -2.16
CA VAL A 350 -22.00 -11.21 -0.75
C VAL A 350 -23.29 -10.88 0.02
N GLU A 351 -23.89 -9.71 -0.22
CA GLU A 351 -25.17 -9.32 0.39
C GLU A 351 -26.31 -10.24 -0.06
N SER A 352 -26.35 -10.60 -1.34
CA SER A 352 -27.34 -11.55 -1.89
C SER A 352 -27.19 -12.93 -1.25
N LEU A 353 -25.96 -13.44 -1.15
CA LEU A 353 -25.66 -14.70 -0.49
C LEU A 353 -26.09 -14.68 0.98
N CYS A 354 -25.79 -13.59 1.69
CA CYS A 354 -26.21 -13.42 3.09
C CYS A 354 -27.73 -13.37 3.25
N ALA A 355 -28.45 -12.67 2.36
CA ALA A 355 -29.90 -12.60 2.37
C ALA A 355 -30.55 -13.99 2.19
N LEU A 356 -30.13 -14.74 1.16
CA LEU A 356 -30.61 -16.10 0.90
C LEU A 356 -30.33 -17.06 2.07
N MET A 357 -29.21 -16.87 2.75
CA MET A 357 -28.82 -17.65 3.93
C MET A 357 -29.59 -17.29 5.20
N MET A 358 -30.21 -16.11 5.27
CA MET A 358 -31.08 -15.75 6.39
C MET A 358 -32.49 -16.32 6.23
N GLU A 359 -32.88 -16.73 5.01
CA GLU A 359 -34.17 -17.37 4.71
C GLU A 359 -34.24 -18.86 5.10
N GLY A 360 -33.12 -19.51 5.44
CA GLY A 360 -33.07 -20.92 5.83
C GLY A 360 -31.77 -21.34 6.54
N PRO A 361 -31.69 -22.54 7.13
CA PRO A 361 -30.51 -22.95 7.88
C PRO A 361 -29.28 -23.18 6.97
N PRO A 362 -28.06 -22.76 7.39
CA PRO A 362 -26.80 -23.05 6.67
C PRO A 362 -26.53 -24.54 6.46
N THR A 363 -26.94 -25.34 7.45
CA THR A 363 -26.55 -26.73 7.56
C THR A 363 -27.20 -27.56 6.47
N GLY A 364 -26.36 -28.10 5.57
CA GLY A 364 -26.77 -28.94 4.47
C GLY A 364 -27.29 -28.18 3.24
N THR A 365 -27.21 -26.85 3.23
CA THR A 365 -27.66 -26.02 2.10
C THR A 365 -26.52 -25.21 1.46
N LEU A 366 -25.33 -25.20 2.08
CA LEU A 366 -24.18 -24.37 1.66
C LEU A 366 -23.81 -24.57 0.18
N ASP A 367 -23.72 -25.82 -0.27
CA ASP A 367 -23.34 -26.14 -1.65
C ASP A 367 -24.28 -25.51 -2.68
N ARG A 368 -25.59 -25.68 -2.48
CA ARG A 368 -26.64 -25.10 -3.34
C ARG A 368 -26.54 -23.58 -3.42
N LEU A 369 -26.21 -22.94 -2.29
CA LEU A 369 -26.14 -21.48 -2.17
C LEU A 369 -24.87 -20.93 -2.82
N VAL A 370 -23.73 -21.58 -2.58
CA VAL A 370 -22.45 -21.25 -3.24
C VAL A 370 -22.57 -21.44 -4.75
N MET A 371 -23.17 -22.53 -5.22
CA MET A 371 -23.35 -22.81 -6.65
C MET A 371 -24.19 -21.74 -7.37
N LYS A 372 -25.24 -21.21 -6.73
CA LYS A 372 -26.09 -20.17 -7.32
C LYS A 372 -25.29 -18.91 -7.68
N ASP A 373 -24.37 -18.49 -6.82
CA ASP A 373 -23.58 -17.28 -7.04
C ASP A 373 -22.24 -17.56 -7.78
N LEU A 374 -21.69 -18.78 -7.70
CA LEU A 374 -20.49 -19.14 -8.47
C LEU A 374 -20.69 -18.99 -9.98
N HIS A 375 -21.85 -19.38 -10.50
CA HIS A 375 -22.19 -19.17 -11.92
C HIS A 375 -22.30 -17.69 -12.32
N ARG A 376 -22.46 -16.78 -11.35
CA ARG A 376 -22.48 -15.32 -11.61
C ARG A 376 -21.07 -14.73 -11.65
N ILE A 377 -20.15 -15.29 -10.85
CA ILE A 377 -18.76 -14.83 -10.74
C ILE A 377 -17.89 -15.45 -11.85
N VAL A 378 -18.07 -16.74 -12.15
CA VAL A 378 -17.30 -17.47 -13.17
C VAL A 378 -18.03 -17.38 -14.51
N SER A 379 -17.75 -16.33 -15.26
CA SER A 379 -18.20 -16.17 -16.65
C SER A 379 -17.46 -17.14 -17.59
N PRO A 380 -17.98 -17.39 -18.81
CA PRO A 380 -17.24 -18.12 -19.83
C PRO A 380 -15.82 -17.57 -20.04
N GLY A 381 -14.83 -18.45 -20.15
CA GLY A 381 -13.42 -18.12 -20.37
C GLY A 381 -12.67 -17.60 -19.14
N THR A 382 -13.31 -17.48 -17.97
CA THR A 382 -12.66 -17.04 -16.72
C THR A 382 -11.51 -17.97 -16.31
N TYR A 383 -11.60 -19.28 -16.62
CA TYR A 383 -10.48 -20.19 -16.40
C TYR A 383 -9.21 -19.82 -17.19
N LYS A 384 -9.34 -19.27 -18.41
CA LYS A 384 -8.19 -18.83 -19.20
C LYS A 384 -7.51 -17.63 -18.55
N THR A 385 -8.31 -16.69 -18.03
CA THR A 385 -7.80 -15.56 -17.23
C THR A 385 -6.96 -16.06 -16.05
N MET A 386 -7.44 -17.05 -15.31
CA MET A 386 -6.71 -17.64 -14.20
C MET A 386 -5.36 -18.20 -14.64
N ASN A 387 -5.36 -18.99 -15.73
CA ASN A 387 -4.18 -19.71 -16.21
C ASN A 387 -3.11 -18.76 -16.78
N GLU A 388 -3.52 -17.72 -17.49
CA GLU A 388 -2.62 -16.86 -18.28
C GLU A 388 -2.11 -15.62 -17.52
N ARG A 389 -2.58 -15.41 -16.29
CA ARG A 389 -2.20 -14.25 -15.47
C ARG A 389 -0.77 -14.39 -14.95
N ILE A 390 -0.01 -13.29 -14.97
CA ILE A 390 1.38 -13.22 -14.48
C ILE A 390 1.43 -13.59 -12.97
N GLY A 391 0.62 -12.92 -12.16
CA GLY A 391 0.41 -13.28 -10.76
C GLY A 391 -0.53 -14.47 -10.63
N THR A 392 0.03 -15.67 -10.48
CA THR A 392 -0.73 -16.94 -10.42
C THR A 392 -1.80 -16.92 -9.34
N VAL A 393 -2.96 -17.50 -9.62
CA VAL A 393 -4.03 -17.72 -8.63
C VAL A 393 -4.04 -19.19 -8.22
N ARG A 394 -3.97 -19.45 -6.92
CA ARG A 394 -3.99 -20.80 -6.34
C ARG A 394 -5.26 -21.03 -5.55
N ILE A 395 -6.01 -22.06 -5.91
CA ILE A 395 -7.21 -22.51 -5.18
C ILE A 395 -6.83 -23.77 -4.41
N ASN A 396 -6.94 -23.74 -3.08
CA ASN A 396 -6.59 -24.88 -2.25
C ASN A 396 -7.82 -25.63 -1.75
N PHE A 397 -7.70 -26.95 -1.64
CA PHE A 397 -8.70 -27.87 -1.13
C PHE A 397 -7.98 -29.08 -0.52
N ALA A 398 -8.73 -30.05 -0.01
CA ALA A 398 -8.14 -31.28 0.52
C ALA A 398 -8.79 -32.51 -0.10
N GLU A 399 -7.97 -33.51 -0.37
CA GLU A 399 -8.41 -34.83 -0.80
C GLU A 399 -8.56 -35.75 0.41
N TRP A 400 -9.64 -36.53 0.49
CA TRP A 400 -9.74 -37.58 1.50
C TRP A 400 -9.12 -38.88 0.99
N GLN A 401 -7.95 -39.25 1.54
CA GLN A 401 -7.23 -40.46 1.15
C GLN A 401 -6.67 -41.15 2.40
N ASN A 402 -6.80 -42.47 2.49
CA ASN A 402 -6.27 -43.29 3.60
C ASN A 402 -6.66 -42.76 5.00
N ARG A 403 -7.94 -42.40 5.19
CA ARG A 403 -8.49 -41.83 6.43
C ARG A 403 -7.83 -40.52 6.88
N SER A 404 -7.19 -39.81 5.97
CA SER A 404 -6.50 -38.55 6.21
C SER A 404 -6.89 -37.51 5.16
N MET A 405 -6.90 -36.24 5.55
CA MET A 405 -7.03 -35.12 4.62
C MET A 405 -5.65 -34.79 4.04
N ILE A 406 -5.50 -34.90 2.73
CA ILE A 406 -4.25 -34.55 2.03
C ILE A 406 -4.42 -33.22 1.33
N PRO A 407 -3.58 -32.21 1.63
CA PRO A 407 -3.56 -30.94 0.93
C PRO A 407 -3.44 -31.08 -0.60
N ARG A 408 -4.27 -30.32 -1.31
CA ARG A 408 -4.24 -30.17 -2.76
C ARG A 408 -4.46 -28.72 -3.14
N TYR A 409 -4.03 -28.37 -4.35
CA TYR A 409 -4.34 -27.09 -4.95
C TYR A 409 -4.36 -27.21 -6.47
N ILE A 410 -5.00 -26.25 -7.13
CA ILE A 410 -4.80 -25.98 -8.55
C ILE A 410 -4.26 -24.57 -8.76
N ILE A 411 -3.45 -24.43 -9.80
CA ILE A 411 -3.04 -23.14 -10.38
C ILE A 411 -3.56 -22.97 -11.81
N GLU A 412 -4.07 -24.06 -12.41
CA GLU A 412 -4.61 -24.09 -13.75
C GLU A 412 -5.85 -24.99 -13.82
N ALA A 413 -6.87 -24.54 -14.54
CA ALA A 413 -8.09 -25.28 -14.85
C ALA A 413 -8.23 -25.49 -16.37
N ARG A 414 -8.87 -26.59 -16.79
CA ARG A 414 -9.08 -26.92 -18.22
C ARG A 414 -10.38 -26.35 -18.78
N SER A 415 -11.28 -25.90 -17.91
CA SER A 415 -12.58 -25.33 -18.28
C SER A 415 -13.16 -24.50 -17.13
N ASP A 416 -14.15 -23.67 -17.43
CA ASP A 416 -14.91 -22.94 -16.39
C ASP A 416 -15.62 -23.89 -15.42
N LYS A 417 -16.09 -25.04 -15.91
CA LYS A 417 -16.69 -26.09 -15.07
C LYS A 417 -15.68 -26.62 -14.06
N GLU A 418 -14.46 -26.94 -14.50
CA GLU A 418 -13.41 -27.41 -13.59
C GLU A 418 -13.02 -26.34 -12.57
N LEU A 419 -12.96 -25.06 -12.98
CA LEU A 419 -12.73 -23.95 -12.07
C LEU A 419 -13.85 -23.85 -11.00
N ILE A 420 -15.12 -23.94 -11.42
CA ILE A 420 -16.27 -23.97 -10.50
C ILE A 420 -16.15 -25.15 -9.54
N ASP A 421 -15.85 -26.36 -10.03
CA ASP A 421 -15.70 -27.55 -9.20
C ASP A 421 -14.54 -27.40 -8.20
N ALA A 422 -13.43 -26.74 -8.57
CA ALA A 422 -12.34 -26.44 -7.65
C ALA A 422 -12.72 -25.44 -6.56
N LEU A 423 -13.43 -24.35 -6.92
CA LEU A 423 -13.93 -23.36 -5.95
C LEU A 423 -14.97 -23.96 -5.01
N ARG A 424 -15.86 -24.78 -5.56
CA ARG A 424 -16.87 -25.55 -4.83
C ARG A 424 -16.20 -26.53 -3.85
N SER A 425 -15.19 -27.28 -4.32
CA SER A 425 -14.39 -28.18 -3.48
C SER A 425 -13.73 -27.43 -2.33
N SER A 426 -13.11 -26.28 -2.63
CA SER A 426 -12.47 -25.41 -1.64
C SER A 426 -13.42 -24.92 -0.55
N CYS A 427 -14.72 -24.78 -0.84
CA CYS A 427 -15.76 -24.35 0.11
C CYS A 427 -16.58 -25.49 0.72
N ASN A 428 -16.23 -26.75 0.43
CA ASN A 428 -17.03 -27.92 0.80
C ASN A 428 -16.80 -28.34 2.25
N VAL A 429 -17.32 -27.55 3.21
CA VAL A 429 -17.14 -27.81 4.64
C VAL A 429 -17.97 -29.04 5.07
N PRO A 430 -17.34 -30.12 5.57
CA PRO A 430 -18.06 -31.28 6.07
C PRO A 430 -19.09 -30.92 7.15
N GLY A 431 -20.30 -31.47 7.03
CA GLY A 431 -21.42 -31.21 7.95
C GLY A 431 -22.25 -29.97 7.60
N PHE A 432 -21.68 -28.98 6.89
CA PHE A 432 -22.42 -27.83 6.34
C PHE A 432 -22.84 -28.05 4.88
N SER A 433 -22.08 -28.86 4.14
CA SER A 433 -22.48 -29.40 2.84
C SER A 433 -23.08 -30.80 3.00
N ARG A 434 -24.16 -31.10 2.25
CA ARG A 434 -24.78 -32.44 2.18
C ARG A 434 -24.22 -33.31 1.05
N VAL A 435 -23.37 -32.76 0.18
CA VAL A 435 -23.03 -33.40 -1.11
C VAL A 435 -21.89 -34.43 -1.00
N GLY A 436 -21.38 -34.69 0.21
CA GLY A 436 -20.17 -35.51 0.38
C GLY A 436 -18.95 -34.80 -0.21
N GLY A 437 -17.90 -35.54 -0.56
CA GLY A 437 -16.74 -34.97 -1.26
C GLY A 437 -17.09 -34.61 -2.71
N ILE A 438 -16.69 -33.41 -3.16
CA ILE A 438 -16.87 -33.01 -4.56
C ILE A 438 -15.89 -33.79 -5.43
N ASN A 439 -16.38 -34.54 -6.42
CA ASN A 439 -15.50 -35.28 -7.32
C ASN A 439 -14.73 -34.31 -8.23
N PHE A 440 -13.43 -34.17 -7.99
CA PHE A 440 -12.55 -33.32 -8.78
C PHE A 440 -11.34 -34.14 -9.24
N ARG A 441 -11.11 -34.20 -10.56
CA ARG A 441 -10.06 -35.02 -11.19
C ARG A 441 -10.05 -36.50 -10.71
N GLY A 442 -11.24 -37.06 -10.44
CA GLY A 442 -11.42 -38.46 -10.05
C GLY A 442 -11.28 -38.75 -8.56
N ALA A 443 -11.12 -37.73 -7.72
CA ALA A 443 -11.00 -37.90 -6.27
C ALA A 443 -11.98 -36.99 -5.49
N PRO A 444 -12.48 -37.45 -4.32
CA PRO A 444 -13.40 -36.67 -3.49
C PRO A 444 -12.66 -35.57 -2.73
N MET A 445 -13.05 -34.32 -2.98
CA MET A 445 -12.43 -33.14 -2.41
C MET A 445 -13.32 -32.43 -1.38
N TYR A 446 -12.66 -31.81 -0.42
CA TYR A 446 -13.22 -31.13 0.74
C TYR A 446 -12.58 -29.75 0.94
N ASP A 447 -13.16 -28.98 1.86
CA ASP A 447 -12.80 -27.59 2.12
C ASP A 447 -11.30 -27.34 2.31
N GLY A 448 -10.84 -26.21 1.80
CA GLY A 448 -9.46 -25.76 1.88
C GLY A 448 -8.94 -25.47 3.30
N VAL A 449 -9.80 -25.46 4.33
CA VAL A 449 -9.35 -25.41 5.73
C VAL A 449 -8.43 -26.59 6.08
N PHE A 450 -8.58 -27.72 5.39
CA PHE A 450 -7.74 -28.91 5.53
C PHE A 450 -6.55 -28.94 4.56
N SER A 451 -6.34 -27.87 3.77
CA SER A 451 -5.26 -27.79 2.77
C SER A 451 -3.88 -27.41 3.33
N THR A 452 -3.75 -27.36 4.65
CA THR A 452 -2.46 -27.20 5.32
C THR A 452 -2.46 -28.02 6.60
N ASP A 453 -1.28 -28.38 7.07
CA ASP A 453 -1.09 -28.79 8.47
C ASP A 453 -1.70 -27.71 9.39
N GLY A 454 -2.30 -28.10 10.51
CA GLY A 454 -3.14 -27.24 11.36
C GLY A 454 -2.51 -25.91 11.83
N TYR A 455 -1.22 -25.70 11.58
CA TYR A 455 -0.46 -24.47 11.84
C TYR A 455 -0.98 -23.23 11.08
N PHE A 456 -1.38 -23.38 9.81
CA PHE A 456 -1.80 -22.25 8.95
C PHE A 456 -3.29 -22.26 8.57
N LEU A 457 -4.06 -23.24 9.05
CA LEU A 457 -5.53 -23.31 8.89
C LEU A 457 -6.01 -23.01 7.46
N GLY A 458 -5.39 -23.62 6.46
CA GLY A 458 -5.73 -23.43 5.04
C GLY A 458 -5.00 -22.27 4.36
N THR A 459 -4.12 -21.50 5.02
CA THR A 459 -3.32 -20.45 4.37
C THR A 459 -2.01 -20.99 3.78
N THR A 460 -2.09 -21.56 2.58
CA THR A 460 -0.91 -22.08 1.86
C THR A 460 0.04 -20.97 1.42
N LYS A 461 1.29 -21.33 1.10
CA LYS A 461 2.24 -20.43 0.44
C LYS A 461 1.69 -20.02 -0.94
N ALA A 462 1.82 -18.75 -1.30
CA ALA A 462 1.57 -18.24 -2.66
C ALA A 462 2.88 -18.26 -3.48
N ALA A 463 2.83 -18.05 -4.80
CA ALA A 463 4.01 -18.18 -5.68
C ALA A 463 5.09 -17.08 -5.51
N GLY A 464 4.90 -16.13 -4.58
CA GLY A 464 5.90 -15.12 -4.24
C GLY A 464 7.04 -15.63 -3.34
N ARG A 465 8.14 -14.85 -3.26
CA ARG A 465 9.25 -15.11 -2.34
C ARG A 465 8.78 -15.09 -0.88
N ARG A 466 7.91 -14.14 -0.53
CA ARG A 466 7.23 -14.01 0.77
C ARG A 466 5.72 -14.21 0.61
N THR A 467 5.04 -14.74 1.62
CA THR A 467 3.57 -14.85 1.62
C THR A 467 2.96 -14.14 2.83
N VAL A 468 2.11 -13.14 2.55
CA VAL A 468 1.28 -12.45 3.54
C VAL A 468 -0.04 -13.18 3.67
N ARG A 469 -0.38 -13.59 4.89
CA ARG A 469 -1.57 -14.39 5.19
C ARG A 469 -2.60 -13.52 5.86
N PHE A 470 -3.70 -13.25 5.16
CA PHE A 470 -4.83 -12.57 5.76
C PHE A 470 -5.78 -13.58 6.40
N MET A 471 -5.99 -13.40 7.70
CA MET A 471 -6.78 -14.28 8.56
C MET A 471 -7.80 -13.42 9.31
N PRO A 472 -9.05 -13.25 8.84
CA PRO A 472 -10.06 -12.47 9.57
C PRO A 472 -10.32 -13.02 10.99
N MET A 473 -10.04 -14.31 11.20
CA MET A 473 -10.14 -14.99 12.48
C MET A 473 -8.78 -15.05 13.20
N PRO A 474 -8.68 -14.70 14.50
CA PRO A 474 -7.49 -14.84 15.31
C PRO A 474 -7.35 -16.28 15.83
N VAL A 475 -7.28 -17.26 14.92
CA VAL A 475 -7.12 -18.70 15.21
C VAL A 475 -5.76 -19.20 14.73
N GLY A 476 -5.24 -20.24 15.39
CA GLY A 476 -3.92 -20.80 15.08
C GLY A 476 -2.80 -19.75 15.15
N TYR A 477 -1.94 -19.72 14.13
CA TYR A 477 -0.85 -18.76 14.02
C TYR A 477 -1.33 -17.31 13.89
N GLY A 478 -2.58 -17.08 13.50
CA GLY A 478 -3.23 -15.77 13.51
C GLY A 478 -3.10 -15.03 14.85
N ARG A 479 -2.98 -15.75 15.98
CA ARG A 479 -2.79 -15.10 17.30
C ARG A 479 -1.42 -14.46 17.50
N LYS A 480 -0.41 -14.89 16.75
CA LYS A 480 0.97 -14.43 16.91
C LYS A 480 1.21 -13.19 16.05
N ILE A 481 0.74 -12.05 16.52
CA ILE A 481 1.22 -10.78 15.99
C ILE A 481 2.63 -10.54 16.50
N LYS A 482 3.57 -10.61 15.57
CA LYS A 482 4.98 -10.58 15.91
C LYS A 482 5.53 -9.18 15.98
N LYS A 483 6.69 -9.10 16.59
CA LYS A 483 7.48 -7.89 16.78
C LYS A 483 8.76 -8.01 15.95
N ASN A 484 8.65 -8.65 14.79
CA ASN A 484 9.75 -9.05 13.92
C ASN A 484 9.66 -8.22 12.64
N LEU A 485 10.69 -8.27 11.79
CA LEU A 485 10.70 -7.56 10.51
C LEU A 485 9.70 -8.12 9.49
N GLN A 486 9.28 -9.38 9.62
CA GLN A 486 8.29 -9.99 8.72
C GLN A 486 6.89 -9.96 9.33
N ASN A 487 6.01 -9.07 8.85
CA ASN A 487 4.58 -9.09 9.18
C ASN A 487 3.81 -10.01 8.22
N ASP A 488 4.09 -11.29 8.25
CA ASP A 488 3.46 -12.29 7.35
C ASP A 488 2.01 -12.63 7.71
N ILE A 489 1.47 -12.08 8.80
CA ILE A 489 0.14 -12.40 9.32
C ILE A 489 -0.63 -11.12 9.50
N VAL A 490 -1.79 -11.06 8.87
CA VAL A 490 -2.68 -9.91 8.90
C VAL A 490 -4.01 -10.33 9.48
N ASN A 491 -4.42 -9.68 10.56
CA ASN A 491 -5.70 -9.92 11.21
C ASN A 491 -6.06 -8.79 12.16
N SER A 492 -7.22 -8.92 12.80
CA SER A 492 -7.76 -7.92 13.71
C SER A 492 -6.87 -7.60 14.91
N LEU A 493 -6.02 -8.52 15.38
CA LEU A 493 -5.16 -8.26 16.54
C LEU A 493 -4.15 -7.12 16.26
N LEU A 494 -3.95 -6.71 14.99
CA LEU A 494 -3.05 -5.61 14.64
C LEU A 494 -3.46 -4.32 15.34
N GLN A 495 -4.74 -4.19 15.70
CA GLN A 495 -5.28 -3.12 16.52
C GLN A 495 -4.51 -2.93 17.85
N LYS A 496 -3.88 -3.98 18.40
CA LYS A 496 -3.03 -3.87 19.60
C LYS A 496 -1.80 -2.98 19.40
N LYS A 497 -1.42 -2.71 18.14
CA LYS A 497 -0.32 -1.82 17.76
C LYS A 497 -0.79 -0.40 17.43
N ASP A 498 -2.09 -0.07 17.53
CA ASP A 498 -2.62 1.22 17.09
C ASP A 498 -1.92 2.43 17.72
N LYS A 499 -1.53 2.35 19.00
CA LYS A 499 -0.76 3.42 19.63
C LYS A 499 0.57 3.73 18.93
N TYR A 500 1.24 2.71 18.38
CA TYR A 500 2.48 2.87 17.60
C TYR A 500 2.20 3.33 16.17
N PHE A 501 1.09 2.89 15.57
CA PHE A 501 0.66 3.37 14.26
C PHE A 501 0.28 4.85 14.29
N ILE A 502 -0.46 5.28 15.31
CA ILE A 502 -0.82 6.68 15.53
C ILE A 502 0.44 7.53 15.75
N TYR A 503 1.38 7.07 16.58
CA TYR A 503 2.68 7.71 16.71
C TYR A 503 3.41 7.84 15.37
N PHE A 504 3.48 6.75 14.59
CA PHE A 504 4.16 6.74 13.30
C PHE A 504 3.52 7.73 12.32
N LEU A 505 2.18 7.79 12.24
CA LEU A 505 1.46 8.77 11.42
C LEU A 505 1.77 10.22 11.85
N ARG A 506 1.78 10.50 13.17
CA ARG A 506 2.14 11.81 13.72
C ARG A 506 3.57 12.22 13.35
N LEU A 507 4.53 11.32 13.57
CA LEU A 507 5.93 11.54 13.23
C LEU A 507 6.10 11.81 11.73
N LYS A 508 5.49 10.99 10.86
CA LYS A 508 5.61 11.17 9.41
C LYS A 508 4.90 12.41 8.89
N SER A 509 3.79 12.81 9.51
CA SER A 509 3.15 14.10 9.23
C SER A 509 4.05 15.27 9.64
N LEU A 510 4.72 15.18 10.79
CA LEU A 510 5.66 16.20 11.25
C LEU A 510 6.84 16.34 10.29
N ILE A 511 7.47 15.21 9.95
CA ILE A 511 8.56 15.15 8.98
C ILE A 511 8.14 15.76 7.64
N LYS A 512 6.95 15.43 7.15
CA LYS A 512 6.43 16.03 5.90
C LYS A 512 6.33 17.55 5.98
N GLN A 513 5.84 18.10 7.09
CA GLN A 513 5.75 19.55 7.29
C GLN A 513 7.14 20.20 7.41
N LEU A 514 8.07 19.56 8.12
CA LEU A 514 9.46 20.03 8.23
C LEU A 514 10.19 20.01 6.88
N LEU A 515 10.02 18.96 6.08
CA LEU A 515 10.56 18.88 4.72
C LEU A 515 9.96 19.96 3.81
N ALA A 516 8.65 20.21 3.93
CA ALA A 516 8.00 21.28 3.20
C ALA A 516 8.59 22.65 3.58
N ARG A 517 8.82 22.87 4.88
CA ARG A 517 9.43 24.09 5.41
C ARG A 517 10.90 24.24 4.97
N ARG A 518 11.67 23.16 4.94
CA ARG A 518 13.03 23.12 4.36
C ARG A 518 13.04 23.60 2.91
N ILE A 519 12.12 23.10 2.09
CA ILE A 519 12.01 23.49 0.67
C ILE A 519 11.65 24.98 0.55
N GLN A 520 10.80 25.51 1.43
CA GLN A 520 10.49 26.95 1.46
C GLN A 520 11.74 27.79 1.79
N TYR A 521 12.52 27.40 2.81
CA TYR A 521 13.79 28.06 3.12
C TYR A 521 14.79 27.97 1.96
N GLN A 522 14.87 26.83 1.28
CA GLN A 522 15.73 26.65 0.10
C GLN A 522 15.32 27.58 -1.04
N ASN A 523 14.02 27.69 -1.33
CA ASN A 523 13.52 28.56 -2.39
C ASN A 523 13.77 30.05 -2.11
N LEU A 524 13.97 30.43 -0.85
CA LEU A 524 14.26 31.80 -0.41
C LEU A 524 15.76 32.04 -0.17
N ASP A 525 16.63 31.06 -0.46
CA ASP A 525 18.07 31.11 -0.18
C ASP A 525 18.40 31.37 1.31
N MET A 526 17.56 30.87 2.22
CA MET A 526 17.65 31.08 3.67
C MET A 526 18.07 29.80 4.42
N ILE A 527 18.97 29.00 3.86
CA ILE A 527 19.42 27.73 4.47
C ILE A 527 20.09 27.91 5.84
N ALA A 528 20.75 29.04 6.09
CA ALA A 528 21.32 29.34 7.41
C ALA A 528 20.24 29.44 8.50
N ALA A 529 19.07 30.00 8.19
CA ALA A 529 17.94 30.07 9.12
C ALA A 529 17.31 28.69 9.35
N TRP A 530 17.25 27.84 8.32
CA TRP A 530 16.84 26.45 8.48
C TRP A 530 17.77 25.67 9.42
N ARG A 531 19.10 25.86 9.29
CA ARG A 531 20.09 25.25 10.19
C ARG A 531 19.87 25.68 11.64
N GLU A 532 19.61 26.97 11.87
CA GLU A 532 19.27 27.48 13.21
C GLU A 532 17.99 26.83 13.75
N GLU A 533 16.95 26.70 12.92
CA GLU A 533 15.69 26.07 13.29
C GLU A 533 15.87 24.60 13.68
N ILE A 534 16.68 23.84 12.95
CA ILE A 534 17.01 22.45 13.28
C ILE A 534 17.77 22.36 14.61
N ALA A 535 18.82 23.16 14.79
CA ALA A 535 19.62 23.16 16.02
C ALA A 535 18.77 23.51 17.25
N LEU A 536 17.84 24.45 17.10
CA LEU A 536 16.92 24.83 18.17
C LEU A 536 15.86 23.75 18.44
N SER A 537 15.36 23.09 17.40
CA SER A 537 14.44 21.95 17.52
C SER A 537 15.08 20.79 18.30
N ILE A 538 16.37 20.49 18.06
CA ILE A 538 17.14 19.49 18.82
C ILE A 538 17.25 19.89 20.29
N LYS A 539 17.55 21.16 20.59
CA LYS A 539 17.61 21.68 21.97
C LYS A 539 16.27 21.54 22.68
N VAL A 540 15.17 21.90 22.01
CA VAL A 540 13.80 21.80 22.54
C VAL A 540 13.42 20.34 22.80
N TYR A 541 13.71 19.43 21.87
CA TYR A 541 13.48 18.00 22.06
C TYR A 541 14.19 17.47 23.31
N ASN A 542 15.50 17.74 23.42
CA ASN A 542 16.29 17.29 24.55
C ASN A 542 15.80 17.87 25.88
N ALA A 543 15.40 19.15 25.89
CA ALA A 543 14.80 19.78 27.06
C ALA A 543 13.47 19.14 27.47
N ALA A 544 12.63 18.78 26.51
CA ALA A 544 11.34 18.13 26.76
C ALA A 544 11.48 16.70 27.30
N VAL A 545 12.48 15.94 26.84
CA VAL A 545 12.72 14.55 27.29
C VAL A 545 13.44 14.48 28.64
N THR A 546 14.29 15.46 28.97
CA THR A 546 15.20 15.35 30.13
C THR A 546 14.61 15.73 31.48
N GLU A 547 13.39 16.31 31.56
CA GLU A 547 12.50 16.70 32.70
C GLU A 547 13.09 17.10 34.09
N LYS A 548 14.21 16.52 34.53
CA LYS A 548 14.86 16.61 35.84
C LYS A 548 15.85 17.77 36.02
N LYS A 549 16.20 18.54 34.99
CA LYS A 549 17.15 19.67 35.11
C LYS A 549 16.52 21.00 34.67
N GLY A 550 15.78 21.62 35.57
CA GLY A 550 15.41 23.04 35.52
C GLY A 550 14.34 23.43 34.48
N ILE A 551 13.07 23.43 34.91
CA ILE A 551 11.89 23.90 34.13
C ILE A 551 12.15 25.27 33.45
N LYS A 552 12.89 26.17 34.10
CA LYS A 552 13.21 27.51 33.58
C LYS A 552 14.10 27.49 32.32
N ALA A 553 15.08 26.59 32.25
CA ALA A 553 15.99 26.52 31.10
C ALA A 553 15.27 25.94 29.86
N ALA A 554 14.45 24.90 30.06
CA ALA A 554 13.59 24.34 29.02
C ALA A 554 12.60 25.37 28.47
N ALA A 555 11.96 26.14 29.35
CA ALA A 555 11.01 27.20 28.95
C ALA A 555 11.67 28.29 28.10
N GLY A 556 12.94 28.64 28.37
CA GLY A 556 13.69 29.61 27.57
C GLY A 556 13.92 29.14 26.13
N SER A 557 14.41 27.91 25.94
CA SER A 557 14.62 27.35 24.58
C SER A 557 13.31 27.13 23.83
N ILE A 558 12.26 26.67 24.52
CA ILE A 558 10.92 26.53 23.92
C ILE A 558 10.37 27.89 23.49
N GLY A 559 10.50 28.92 24.33
CA GLY A 559 10.07 30.28 23.99
C GLY A 559 10.79 30.85 22.76
N GLN A 560 12.10 30.66 22.67
CA GLN A 560 12.88 31.04 21.49
C GLN A 560 12.40 30.31 20.23
N TRP A 561 12.15 29.00 20.34
CA TRP A 561 11.70 28.18 19.22
C TRP A 561 10.31 28.55 18.74
N VAL A 562 9.37 28.76 19.67
CA VAL A 562 8.01 29.23 19.34
C VAL A 562 8.06 30.60 18.68
N ALA A 563 8.88 31.52 19.17
CA ALA A 563 9.04 32.85 18.56
C ALA A 563 9.59 32.79 17.13
N MET A 564 10.47 31.83 16.84
CA MET A 564 11.02 31.57 15.52
C MET A 564 9.97 30.91 14.59
N LEU A 565 9.21 29.93 15.07
CA LEU A 565 8.16 29.25 14.31
C LEU A 565 6.93 30.12 14.05
N SER A 566 6.73 31.18 14.83
CA SER A 566 5.69 32.18 14.57
C SER A 566 5.97 33.03 13.31
N ARG A 567 7.07 32.77 12.60
CA ARG A 567 7.44 33.41 11.33
C ARG A 567 7.30 32.40 10.20
N GLN A 568 6.55 32.73 9.15
CA GLN A 568 6.72 31.98 7.90
C GLN A 568 8.11 32.28 7.33
N PRO A 569 8.74 31.32 6.62
CA PRO A 569 10.01 31.59 5.95
C PRO A 569 9.88 32.84 5.05
N GLY A 570 10.72 33.85 5.28
CA GLY A 570 10.75 35.10 4.48
C GLY A 570 9.92 36.29 5.01
N GLU A 571 9.14 36.15 6.09
CA GLU A 571 8.36 37.27 6.64
C GLU A 571 9.19 38.19 7.56
N THR A 572 9.21 39.50 7.26
CA THR A 572 9.73 40.55 8.16
C THR A 572 8.63 41.10 9.07
N ILE A 573 8.90 41.17 10.38
CA ILE A 573 7.92 41.61 11.39
C ILE A 573 7.72 43.13 11.31
N ASN A 574 6.50 43.55 10.93
CA ASN A 574 5.99 44.89 11.21
C ASN A 574 4.82 44.79 12.21
N GLY A 575 5.11 44.86 13.52
CA GLY A 575 4.10 45.03 14.58
C GLY A 575 3.81 43.81 15.48
N ASN A 576 3.18 44.08 16.63
CA ASN A 576 2.94 43.17 17.78
C ASN A 576 1.94 42.02 17.55
N ASN A 577 1.50 41.75 16.32
CA ASN A 577 0.50 40.71 16.02
C ASN A 577 1.13 39.54 15.23
N VAL A 578 2.13 38.88 15.80
CA VAL A 578 2.75 37.68 15.21
C VAL A 578 1.88 36.47 15.56
N LYS A 579 1.24 35.88 14.56
CA LYS A 579 0.37 34.70 14.75
C LYS A 579 1.23 33.42 14.66
N GLN A 580 1.13 32.53 15.66
CA GLN A 580 1.99 31.34 15.76
C GLN A 580 1.55 30.21 14.79
N ASP A 581 2.50 29.45 14.21
CA ASP A 581 2.21 28.16 13.54
C ASP A 581 1.88 27.07 14.58
N CYS A 582 0.71 27.21 15.19
CA CYS A 582 0.25 26.32 16.24
C CYS A 582 0.05 24.87 15.76
N ARG A 583 -0.10 24.62 14.45
CA ARG A 583 -0.24 23.26 13.92
C ARG A 583 1.07 22.50 14.03
N LEU A 584 2.17 23.09 13.55
CA LEU A 584 3.49 22.48 13.62
C LEU A 584 3.93 22.29 15.08
N ILE A 585 3.72 23.31 15.93
CA ILE A 585 4.08 23.24 17.36
C ILE A 585 3.26 22.17 18.09
N LYS A 586 1.95 22.09 17.84
CA LYS A 586 1.07 21.06 18.42
C LYS A 586 1.52 19.67 18.01
N LEU A 587 1.83 19.47 16.73
CA LEU A 587 2.25 18.18 16.21
C LEU A 587 3.63 17.76 16.75
N PHE A 588 4.60 18.68 16.82
CA PHE A 588 5.89 18.45 17.49
C PHE A 588 5.70 17.98 18.92
N LYS A 589 4.89 18.71 19.71
CA LYS A 589 4.57 18.34 21.10
C LYS A 589 3.93 16.95 21.18
N LEU A 590 2.99 16.62 20.29
CA LEU A 590 2.33 15.32 20.24
C LEU A 590 3.31 14.18 19.93
N VAL A 591 4.24 14.40 19.00
CA VAL A 591 5.28 13.42 18.66
C VAL A 591 6.18 13.17 19.86
N VAL A 592 6.73 14.22 20.48
CA VAL A 592 7.59 14.11 21.67
C VAL A 592 6.85 13.41 22.82
N ALA A 593 5.60 13.80 23.10
CA ALA A 593 4.79 13.15 24.12
C ALA A 593 4.56 11.65 23.82
N SER A 594 4.35 11.31 22.55
CA SER A 594 4.18 9.93 22.11
C SER A 594 5.46 9.12 22.29
N GLU A 595 6.63 9.66 21.93
CA GLU A 595 7.93 8.98 22.10
C GLU A 595 8.24 8.70 23.57
N ILE A 596 8.05 9.69 24.45
CA ILE A 596 8.24 9.51 25.90
C ILE A 596 7.27 8.45 26.44
N THR A 597 5.99 8.54 26.10
CA THR A 597 4.93 7.67 26.66
C THR A 597 5.05 6.23 26.16
N LEU A 598 5.41 6.04 24.89
CA LEU A 598 5.58 4.74 24.27
C LEU A 598 6.99 4.15 24.49
N ASN A 599 7.87 4.91 25.16
CA ASN A 599 9.27 4.58 25.36
C ASN A 599 9.94 4.22 24.02
N VAL A 600 9.91 5.15 23.07
CA VAL A 600 10.57 5.05 21.76
C VAL A 600 11.75 6.03 21.77
N GLY A 601 12.94 5.57 21.36
CA GLY A 601 14.18 6.34 21.46
C GLY A 601 15.44 5.48 21.31
N PRO A 602 16.64 6.06 21.17
CA PRO A 602 17.87 5.33 20.80
C PRO A 602 18.28 4.12 21.68
N CYS A 603 17.75 4.04 22.90
CA CYS A 603 17.97 2.94 23.83
C CYS A 603 16.76 2.01 24.01
N SER A 604 15.70 2.22 23.24
CA SER A 604 14.44 1.48 23.37
C SER A 604 14.55 0.07 22.81
N THR A 605 13.99 -0.90 23.54
CA THR A 605 13.76 -2.24 23.03
C THR A 605 12.52 -2.31 22.13
N ASN A 606 11.89 -1.20 21.74
CA ASN A 606 10.71 -1.17 20.87
C ASN A 606 11.03 -0.93 19.39
N HIS A 607 12.31 -0.93 19.01
CA HIS A 607 12.78 -0.88 17.62
C HIS A 607 14.25 -1.32 17.51
N ALA A 608 14.76 -1.39 16.28
CA ALA A 608 16.08 -1.87 15.90
C ALA A 608 17.25 -1.17 16.62
N GLY A 609 17.12 0.11 16.97
CA GLY A 609 18.13 0.88 17.72
C GLY A 609 18.48 0.29 19.11
N GLY A 610 17.57 -0.49 19.70
CA GLY A 610 17.84 -1.24 20.92
C GLY A 610 18.83 -2.40 20.75
N PHE A 611 19.09 -2.84 19.51
CA PHE A 611 20.01 -3.95 19.27
C PHE A 611 21.48 -3.51 19.36
N LYS A 612 22.17 -4.01 20.38
CA LYS A 612 23.58 -3.68 20.66
C LYS A 612 24.60 -4.72 20.17
N GLY A 613 24.15 -5.81 19.56
CA GLY A 613 25.06 -6.80 18.97
C GLY A 613 25.71 -6.33 17.66
N ASP A 614 26.72 -7.07 17.22
CA ASP A 614 27.40 -6.93 15.92
C ASP A 614 26.54 -7.54 14.79
N LEU A 615 26.44 -6.85 13.66
CA LEU A 615 25.73 -7.30 12.45
C LEU A 615 26.66 -7.83 11.36
N SER A 616 27.98 -7.88 11.61
CA SER A 616 28.96 -8.46 10.69
C SER A 616 28.63 -9.93 10.39
N GLY A 617 28.34 -10.23 9.12
CA GLY A 617 27.97 -11.59 8.69
C GLY A 617 26.55 -12.03 9.07
N VAL A 618 25.75 -11.17 9.69
CA VAL A 618 24.36 -11.47 10.09
C VAL A 618 23.42 -11.34 8.89
N CYS A 619 22.69 -12.40 8.55
CA CYS A 619 21.55 -12.27 7.64
C CYS A 619 20.38 -11.62 8.39
N ILE A 620 20.12 -10.33 8.15
CA ILE A 620 19.12 -9.52 8.87
C ILE A 620 17.74 -10.19 8.82
N MET A 621 17.25 -10.57 7.63
CA MET A 621 15.91 -11.15 7.49
C MET A 621 15.80 -12.54 8.13
N ARG A 622 16.83 -13.37 8.04
CA ARG A 622 16.85 -14.66 8.74
C ARG A 622 16.86 -14.51 10.27
N THR A 623 17.51 -13.46 10.78
CA THR A 623 17.74 -13.27 12.23
C THR A 623 16.59 -12.52 12.90
N PHE A 624 16.10 -11.45 12.26
CA PHE A 624 15.08 -10.55 12.83
C PHE A 624 13.72 -10.67 12.14
N GLY A 625 13.64 -11.33 10.98
CA GLY A 625 12.39 -11.62 10.28
C GLY A 625 11.77 -12.93 10.72
N ASP A 626 12.55 -14.01 10.76
CA ASP A 626 12.03 -15.36 11.00
C ASP A 626 11.54 -15.53 12.45
N PRO A 627 10.24 -15.80 12.64
CA PRO A 627 9.66 -16.04 13.96
C PRO A 627 10.07 -17.31 14.69
N LEU A 628 10.56 -18.29 13.95
CA LEU A 628 10.98 -19.59 14.47
C LEU A 628 12.48 -19.61 14.76
N TYR A 629 13.22 -18.57 14.37
CA TYR A 629 14.66 -18.52 14.56
C TYR A 629 15.02 -18.46 16.06
N PRO A 630 15.64 -19.52 16.61
CA PRO A 630 15.81 -19.66 18.04
C PRO A 630 17.16 -19.09 18.47
N LYS A 631 17.28 -17.76 18.65
CA LYS A 631 18.45 -17.17 19.34
C LYS A 631 18.09 -15.93 20.15
N LYS A 632 18.91 -15.68 21.17
CA LYS A 632 18.99 -14.53 22.09
C LYS A 632 19.20 -13.18 21.37
N THR A 633 18.38 -12.84 20.37
CA THR A 633 18.31 -11.47 19.87
C THR A 633 17.60 -10.67 20.97
N ASN A 634 18.40 -10.17 21.92
CA ASN A 634 18.02 -9.33 23.06
C ASN A 634 16.70 -8.60 22.83
N ASP A 635 15.66 -8.87 23.62
CA ASP A 635 14.42 -8.12 23.95
C ASP A 635 13.77 -7.12 22.96
N VAL A 636 14.29 -6.96 21.75
CA VAL A 636 13.93 -5.95 20.78
C VAL A 636 12.65 -6.37 20.08
N LYS A 637 11.73 -5.42 20.05
CA LYS A 637 10.39 -5.54 19.54
C LYS A 637 10.32 -4.58 18.36
N MET A 638 10.30 -5.04 17.13
CA MET A 638 10.16 -4.19 15.93
C MET A 638 8.71 -3.67 15.79
N VAL A 639 8.25 -2.86 16.75
CA VAL A 639 6.87 -2.35 16.81
C VAL A 639 6.77 -0.85 16.61
N ALA A 640 7.89 -0.13 16.76
CA ALA A 640 8.04 1.29 16.45
C ALA A 640 9.16 1.48 15.41
N THR A 641 9.17 2.62 14.73
CA THR A 641 10.30 3.00 13.89
C THR A 641 11.52 3.31 14.76
N PRO A 642 12.76 2.99 14.31
CA PRO A 642 13.95 3.51 14.97
C PRO A 642 14.14 5.00 14.71
N HIS A 643 13.67 5.50 13.57
CA HIS A 643 13.88 6.85 13.09
C HIS A 643 13.01 7.88 13.84
N THR A 644 13.32 8.09 15.12
CA THR A 644 12.64 9.06 15.99
C THR A 644 12.79 10.50 15.48
N LEU A 645 12.02 11.43 16.05
CA LEU A 645 12.16 12.85 15.74
C LEU A 645 13.59 13.34 15.95
N LEU A 646 14.26 12.94 17.03
CA LEU A 646 15.65 13.31 17.28
C LEU A 646 16.60 12.73 16.23
N GLU A 647 16.44 11.46 15.87
CA GLU A 647 17.27 10.83 14.82
C GLU A 647 17.07 11.50 13.45
N TRP A 648 15.84 11.92 13.15
CA TRP A 648 15.53 12.68 11.93
C TRP A 648 16.20 14.05 11.93
N LEU A 649 16.09 14.81 13.04
CA LEU A 649 16.70 16.14 13.18
C LEU A 649 18.23 16.09 13.08
N ILE A 650 18.87 15.10 13.70
CA ILE A 650 20.33 14.91 13.62
C ILE A 650 20.75 14.54 12.19
N TYR A 651 19.98 13.69 11.51
CA TYR A 651 20.25 13.38 10.11
C TYR A 651 20.11 14.62 9.22
N GLU A 652 19.06 15.41 9.41
CA GLU A 652 18.85 16.67 8.68
C GLU A 652 20.02 17.64 8.90
N GLU A 653 20.47 17.83 10.15
CA GLU A 653 21.65 18.65 10.45
C GLU A 653 22.89 18.15 9.69
N SER A 654 23.10 16.83 9.65
CA SER A 654 24.23 16.23 8.90
C SER A 654 24.13 16.41 7.38
N LEU A 655 22.91 16.50 6.82
CA LEU A 655 22.70 16.76 5.40
C LEU A 655 23.14 18.18 5.03
N LEU A 656 22.98 19.15 5.94
CA LEU A 656 23.41 20.53 5.73
C LEU A 656 24.93 20.68 5.72
N ASP A 657 25.67 19.74 6.31
CA ASP A 657 27.13 19.70 6.34
C ASP A 657 27.74 18.82 5.25
N ARG A 658 26.92 18.00 4.58
CA ARG A 658 27.40 17.09 3.53
C ARG A 658 27.88 17.92 2.34
N LYS A 659 29.20 18.05 2.19
CA LYS A 659 29.81 18.60 0.98
C LYS A 659 29.43 17.72 -0.21
N THR A 660 28.96 18.33 -1.29
CA THR A 660 28.62 17.70 -2.57
C THR A 660 29.86 17.28 -3.36
N ASN A 661 30.95 16.85 -2.70
CA ASN A 661 32.09 16.28 -3.43
C ASN A 661 31.67 14.92 -3.98
N VAL A 662 31.28 14.92 -5.25
CA VAL A 662 30.87 13.74 -6.02
C VAL A 662 32.08 12.86 -6.38
N ASP A 663 33.29 13.44 -6.38
CA ASP A 663 34.50 12.73 -6.73
C ASP A 663 35.00 11.85 -5.58
N GLY A 664 34.92 10.53 -5.78
CA GLY A 664 35.57 9.53 -4.91
C GLY A 664 34.66 8.78 -3.95
N MET A 665 33.34 8.95 -4.00
CA MET A 665 32.41 8.13 -3.19
C MET A 665 32.52 6.65 -3.55
N THR A 666 32.61 5.81 -2.53
CA THR A 666 32.57 4.36 -2.68
C THR A 666 31.13 3.87 -2.86
N ALA A 667 30.95 2.71 -3.50
CA ALA A 667 29.64 2.07 -3.65
C ALA A 667 28.92 1.83 -2.30
N VAL A 668 29.69 1.58 -1.23
CA VAL A 668 29.16 1.37 0.12
C VAL A 668 28.61 2.67 0.70
N GLU A 669 29.33 3.78 0.55
CA GLU A 669 28.87 5.10 1.00
C GLU A 669 27.61 5.52 0.25
N GLU A 670 27.56 5.27 -1.07
CA GLU A 670 26.37 5.54 -1.86
C GLU A 670 25.17 4.70 -1.41
N GLU A 671 25.35 3.40 -1.12
CA GLU A 671 24.27 2.57 -0.56
C GLU A 671 23.78 3.11 0.79
N ILE A 672 24.69 3.53 1.68
CA ILE A 672 24.32 4.15 2.97
C ILE A 672 23.55 5.45 2.76
N ILE A 673 23.97 6.28 1.81
CA ILE A 673 23.32 7.55 1.47
C ILE A 673 21.91 7.30 0.96
N VAL A 674 21.73 6.42 -0.03
CA VAL A 674 20.40 6.12 -0.59
C VAL A 674 19.47 5.57 0.47
N LEU A 675 19.94 4.63 1.31
CA LEU A 675 19.12 4.07 2.38
C LEU A 675 18.78 5.11 3.46
N GLY A 676 19.73 5.97 3.83
CA GLY A 676 19.53 7.05 4.80
C GLY A 676 18.52 8.08 4.30
N ASP A 677 18.69 8.55 3.06
CA ASP A 677 17.80 9.51 2.43
C ASP A 677 16.40 8.92 2.21
N LEU A 678 16.31 7.63 1.87
CA LEU A 678 15.04 6.93 1.79
C LEU A 678 14.33 6.94 3.15
N MET A 679 14.98 6.50 4.23
CA MET A 679 14.37 6.50 5.58
C MET A 679 13.93 7.90 6.04
N HIS A 680 14.72 8.93 5.68
CA HIS A 680 14.48 10.32 6.02
C HIS A 680 13.25 10.93 5.32
N HIS A 681 13.00 10.53 4.06
CA HIS A 681 11.89 11.07 3.26
C HIS A 681 10.68 10.12 3.15
N LEU A 682 10.81 8.84 3.55
CA LEU A 682 9.76 7.83 3.37
C LEU A 682 8.50 8.20 4.16
N THR A 683 7.36 8.28 3.48
CA THR A 683 6.04 8.47 4.11
C THR A 683 5.07 7.35 3.72
N PRO A 684 4.21 6.88 4.66
CA PRO A 684 3.13 5.96 4.33
C PRO A 684 2.06 6.64 3.46
N PRO A 685 1.11 5.87 2.88
CA PRO A 685 0.01 6.45 2.13
C PRO A 685 -0.77 7.48 2.98
N PRO A 686 -1.07 8.67 2.46
CA PRO A 686 -1.53 9.81 3.25
C PRO A 686 -3.02 9.74 3.63
N SER A 687 -3.73 8.72 3.17
CA SER A 687 -5.15 8.58 3.45
C SER A 687 -5.65 7.14 3.49
N LEU A 688 -6.76 6.94 4.19
CA LEU A 688 -7.56 5.73 4.16
C LEU A 688 -9.00 6.10 3.78
N THR A 689 -9.55 5.48 2.74
CA THR A 689 -10.94 5.69 2.33
C THR A 689 -11.82 4.58 2.89
N TYR A 690 -12.99 4.91 3.44
CA TYR A 690 -14.09 4.01 3.79
C TYR A 690 -15.26 4.22 2.84
N TYR A 691 -16.08 3.19 2.66
CA TYR A 691 -17.20 3.24 1.71
C TYR A 691 -18.57 3.17 2.36
N TYR A 692 -18.71 2.49 3.49
CA TYR A 692 -20.01 2.26 4.12
C TYR A 692 -20.13 2.91 5.49
N THR A 693 -18.99 3.15 6.12
CA THR A 693 -18.87 3.64 7.49
C THR A 693 -18.12 4.96 7.45
N ASP A 694 -18.82 6.02 7.83
CA ASP A 694 -18.18 7.32 8.00
C ASP A 694 -17.53 7.39 9.38
N PHE A 695 -16.20 7.53 9.41
CA PHE A 695 -15.47 7.38 10.66
C PHE A 695 -14.13 8.13 10.71
N PRO A 696 -13.90 9.05 11.66
CA PRO A 696 -12.70 9.88 11.72
C PRO A 696 -11.47 9.20 12.36
N TYR A 697 -11.59 7.93 12.77
CA TYR A 697 -10.48 7.15 13.32
C TYR A 697 -10.34 5.80 12.59
N LEU A 698 -9.31 5.02 12.93
CA LEU A 698 -9.22 3.65 12.42
C LEU A 698 -10.29 2.79 13.11
N LEU A 699 -11.16 2.16 12.31
CA LEU A 699 -12.20 1.27 12.82
C LEU A 699 -11.62 0.18 13.74
N LEU A 700 -12.23 0.00 14.91
CA LEU A 700 -11.89 -1.09 15.83
C LEU A 700 -12.55 -2.38 15.36
N ALA A 701 -11.81 -3.48 15.37
CA ALA A 701 -12.33 -4.78 14.97
C ALA A 701 -12.96 -5.48 16.18
N ALA A 702 -14.27 -5.75 16.13
CA ALA A 702 -14.99 -6.47 17.18
C ALA A 702 -14.38 -7.85 17.48
N SER A 703 -13.74 -8.48 16.48
CA SER A 703 -13.10 -9.79 16.62
C SER A 703 -11.88 -9.83 17.57
N VAL A 704 -11.28 -8.68 17.91
CA VAL A 704 -10.12 -8.63 18.85
C VAL A 704 -10.50 -9.08 20.27
N LYS A 705 -11.76 -8.90 20.67
CA LYS A 705 -12.24 -9.24 22.03
C LYS A 705 -12.72 -10.68 22.18
N LEU A 706 -12.89 -11.41 21.07
CA LEU A 706 -13.39 -12.77 21.10
C LEU A 706 -12.25 -13.75 21.42
N LYS A 707 -12.31 -14.37 22.60
CA LYS A 707 -11.27 -15.31 23.09
C LYS A 707 -11.26 -16.63 22.32
N ASN A 708 -12.41 -17.05 21.79
CA ASN A 708 -12.59 -18.24 20.94
C ASN A 708 -13.52 -17.85 19.78
N ILE A 709 -13.08 -18.06 18.53
CA ILE A 709 -13.89 -17.77 17.35
C ILE A 709 -14.07 -19.03 16.53
N VAL A 710 -15.32 -19.27 16.14
CA VAL A 710 -15.76 -20.25 15.14
C VAL A 710 -15.81 -19.53 13.79
N PRO A 711 -15.48 -20.18 12.66
CA PRO A 711 -15.77 -19.61 11.33
C PRO A 711 -17.16 -19.00 11.26
N ALA A 712 -17.30 -17.89 10.53
CA ALA A 712 -18.60 -17.25 10.36
C ALA A 712 -19.49 -18.14 9.49
N PHE A 713 -20.15 -19.12 10.10
CA PHE A 713 -21.04 -20.07 9.42
C PHE A 713 -22.47 -19.53 9.26
N TYR A 714 -22.78 -18.40 9.89
CA TYR A 714 -24.09 -17.77 9.84
C TYR A 714 -23.97 -16.40 9.19
N ALA A 715 -24.92 -16.10 8.31
CA ALA A 715 -25.04 -14.80 7.67
C ALA A 715 -25.38 -13.71 8.70
N GLN A 716 -25.20 -12.46 8.28
CA GLN A 716 -25.51 -11.27 9.05
C GLN A 716 -26.33 -10.30 8.21
N GLN A 717 -27.00 -9.35 8.87
CA GLN A 717 -27.74 -8.29 8.19
C GLN A 717 -26.80 -7.44 7.32
N ARG A 718 -27.36 -6.87 6.24
CA ARG A 718 -26.64 -6.09 5.22
C ARG A 718 -25.70 -5.05 5.82
N GLN A 719 -26.12 -4.32 6.86
CA GLN A 719 -25.33 -3.28 7.51
C GLN A 719 -24.04 -3.85 8.13
N ASN A 720 -24.12 -4.98 8.81
CA ASN A 720 -22.96 -5.65 9.41
C ASN A 720 -22.01 -6.18 8.34
N VAL A 721 -22.54 -6.73 7.24
CA VAL A 721 -21.74 -7.19 6.09
C VAL A 721 -20.95 -6.04 5.48
N ARG A 722 -21.60 -4.90 5.24
CA ARG A 722 -20.97 -3.66 4.75
C ARG A 722 -19.92 -3.10 5.70
N HIS A 723 -20.23 -3.04 6.98
CA HIS A 723 -19.28 -2.60 8.00
C HIS A 723 -18.00 -3.45 7.99
N MET A 724 -18.13 -4.77 7.86
CA MET A 724 -16.99 -5.69 7.81
C MET A 724 -16.06 -5.46 6.61
N LEU A 725 -16.54 -4.89 5.51
CA LEU A 725 -15.69 -4.43 4.42
C LEU A 725 -14.75 -3.31 4.89
N ASP A 726 -15.28 -2.26 5.53
CA ASP A 726 -14.45 -1.16 6.02
C ASP A 726 -13.50 -1.60 7.15
N VAL A 727 -13.90 -2.60 7.96
CA VAL A 727 -12.97 -3.23 8.91
C VAL A 727 -11.83 -3.95 8.18
N GLY A 728 -12.13 -4.66 7.09
CA GLY A 728 -11.11 -5.28 6.22
C GLY A 728 -10.11 -4.26 5.68
N ARG A 729 -10.60 -3.10 5.20
CA ARG A 729 -9.77 -1.97 4.76
C ARG A 729 -8.92 -1.40 5.88
N ALA A 730 -9.49 -1.20 7.07
CA ALA A 730 -8.77 -0.71 8.25
C ALA A 730 -7.67 -1.68 8.70
N ILE A 731 -7.91 -3.00 8.65
CA ILE A 731 -6.89 -4.01 8.98
C ILE A 731 -5.78 -4.03 7.92
N SER A 732 -6.13 -3.91 6.64
CA SER A 732 -5.17 -3.78 5.54
C SER A 732 -4.26 -2.58 5.75
N TYR A 733 -4.83 -1.41 6.04
CA TYR A 733 -4.06 -0.20 6.30
C TYR A 733 -3.13 -0.32 7.52
N ARG A 734 -3.59 -0.96 8.61
CA ARG A 734 -2.73 -1.30 9.76
C ARG A 734 -1.55 -2.18 9.39
N TRP A 735 -1.76 -3.16 8.50
CA TRP A 735 -0.66 -3.99 8.00
C TRP A 735 0.33 -3.15 7.20
N VAL A 736 -0.15 -2.29 6.29
CA VAL A 736 0.71 -1.36 5.53
C VAL A 736 1.56 -0.52 6.47
N LEU A 737 0.98 0.11 7.51
CA LEU A 737 1.76 0.86 8.50
C LEU A 737 2.79 -0.03 9.23
N GLY A 738 2.43 -1.26 9.54
CA GLY A 738 3.35 -2.26 10.09
C GLY A 738 4.52 -2.60 9.17
N GLU A 739 4.29 -2.67 7.85
CA GLU A 739 5.33 -2.89 6.83
C GLU A 739 6.26 -1.70 6.71
N TYR A 740 5.76 -0.46 6.72
CA TYR A 740 6.60 0.74 6.75
C TYR A 740 7.49 0.79 7.98
N ILE A 741 6.93 0.53 9.17
CA ILE A 741 7.70 0.47 10.40
C ILE A 741 8.78 -0.63 10.31
N ALA A 742 8.42 -1.83 9.83
CA ALA A 742 9.38 -2.91 9.68
C ALA A 742 10.47 -2.58 8.65
N PHE A 743 10.12 -1.90 7.56
CA PHE A 743 11.07 -1.47 6.54
C PHE A 743 12.07 -0.47 7.09
N GLU A 744 11.64 0.52 7.88
CA GLU A 744 12.57 1.46 8.53
C GLU A 744 13.48 0.80 9.56
N ASN A 745 12.97 -0.19 10.29
CA ASN A 745 13.80 -1.03 11.15
C ASN A 745 14.86 -1.82 10.35
N TRP A 746 14.46 -2.35 9.19
CA TRP A 746 15.38 -3.04 8.30
C TRP A 746 16.44 -2.09 7.73
N ILE A 747 16.05 -0.90 7.25
CA ILE A 747 16.96 0.13 6.73
C ILE A 747 18.00 0.49 7.80
N TYR A 748 17.55 0.74 9.03
CA TYR A 748 18.44 1.06 10.14
C TYR A 748 19.48 -0.04 10.40
N LEU A 749 19.03 -1.31 10.48
CA LEU A 749 19.93 -2.45 10.66
C LEU A 749 20.88 -2.60 9.46
N ARG A 750 20.41 -2.34 8.24
CA ARG A 750 21.22 -2.43 7.03
C ARG A 750 22.30 -1.38 6.99
N ILE A 751 21.98 -0.12 7.30
CA ILE A 751 22.97 0.96 7.41
C ILE A 751 24.02 0.62 8.48
N LYS A 752 23.59 0.14 9.66
CA LYS A 752 24.50 -0.30 10.71
C LYS A 752 25.42 -1.43 10.23
N GLN A 753 24.86 -2.44 9.56
CA GLN A 753 25.63 -3.55 9.00
C GLN A 753 26.65 -3.09 7.95
N LEU A 754 26.31 -2.12 7.09
CA LEU A 754 27.25 -1.60 6.07
C LEU A 754 28.41 -0.84 6.70
N LYS A 755 28.15 -0.11 7.79
CA LYS A 755 29.20 0.57 8.58
C LYS A 755 30.13 -0.43 9.28
N GLU A 756 29.58 -1.54 9.79
CA GLU A 756 30.36 -2.59 10.46
C GLU A 756 31.10 -3.51 9.47
N ASN A 757 30.49 -3.81 8.32
CA ASN A 757 31.04 -4.65 7.28
C ASN A 757 30.75 -4.10 5.86
N PRO A 758 31.60 -3.19 5.36
CA PRO A 758 31.46 -2.59 4.03
C PRO A 758 31.39 -3.61 2.87
N LYS A 759 32.05 -4.77 3.00
CA LYS A 759 32.05 -5.84 1.97
C LYS A 759 30.68 -6.48 1.76
N SER A 760 29.72 -6.21 2.65
CA SER A 760 28.35 -6.72 2.53
C SER A 760 27.47 -5.89 1.58
N SER A 761 27.99 -4.81 0.99
CA SER A 761 27.24 -3.94 0.06
C SER A 761 26.61 -4.71 -1.09
N MET A 762 25.35 -4.38 -1.38
CA MET A 762 24.59 -4.92 -2.51
C MET A 762 25.10 -4.35 -3.83
N ILE A 763 25.47 -3.06 -3.85
CA ILE A 763 26.03 -2.42 -5.05
C ILE A 763 27.33 -3.11 -5.47
N LEU A 764 28.22 -3.42 -4.52
CA LEU A 764 29.46 -4.18 -4.80
C LEU A 764 29.15 -5.61 -5.30
N ARG A 765 28.21 -6.31 -4.66
CA ARG A 765 27.83 -7.68 -5.03
C ARG A 765 27.14 -7.79 -6.38
N ASN A 766 26.46 -6.73 -6.83
CA ASN A 766 25.85 -6.71 -8.17
C ASN A 766 26.92 -6.65 -9.27
N GLY A 767 28.14 -6.13 -8.99
CA GLY A 767 29.28 -6.25 -9.90
C GLY A 767 29.85 -7.68 -10.01
N ASP A 768 29.69 -8.51 -8.97
CA ASP A 768 30.14 -9.91 -8.90
C ASP A 768 29.11 -10.93 -9.43
N LEU A 769 27.98 -10.48 -10.00
CA LEU A 769 26.86 -11.33 -10.46
C LEU A 769 27.24 -12.37 -11.54
N ALA A 770 28.46 -12.32 -12.11
CA ALA A 770 29.02 -13.42 -12.90
C ALA A 770 29.02 -14.76 -12.12
N ALA A 771 29.07 -14.75 -10.79
CA ALA A 771 29.04 -15.95 -9.94
C ALA A 771 27.63 -16.52 -9.66
N LEU A 772 26.56 -15.79 -9.97
CA LEU A 772 25.16 -16.27 -9.83
C LEU A 772 24.64 -16.94 -11.11
N ASN A 773 25.42 -16.87 -12.19
CA ASN A 773 25.21 -17.66 -13.42
C ASN A 773 25.46 -19.16 -13.23
N ASP A 774 25.88 -19.62 -12.05
CA ASP A 774 25.95 -21.05 -11.69
C ASP A 774 24.58 -21.66 -11.33
N LEU A 775 23.48 -20.89 -11.43
CA LEU A 775 22.11 -21.43 -11.48
C LEU A 775 21.72 -21.94 -12.88
N LYS A 776 22.67 -22.50 -13.64
CA LYS A 776 22.50 -23.13 -14.96
C LYS A 776 21.50 -24.32 -15.01
N ASN A 777 20.84 -24.66 -13.91
CA ASN A 777 19.97 -25.84 -13.81
C ASN A 777 18.53 -25.60 -13.31
N LYS A 778 17.94 -24.40 -13.49
CA LYS A 778 16.48 -24.24 -13.27
C LYS A 778 15.87 -23.33 -14.33
N GLU A 779 15.08 -23.95 -15.21
CA GLU A 779 14.03 -23.41 -16.10
C GLU A 779 14.12 -21.92 -16.44
N TRP A 780 14.27 -21.60 -17.72
CA TRP A 780 14.23 -20.25 -18.27
C TRP A 780 12.91 -19.54 -17.92
N PHE A 781 12.86 -18.87 -16.77
CA PHE A 781 11.72 -18.02 -16.41
C PHE A 781 11.93 -16.63 -17.03
N GLU A 782 11.00 -16.22 -17.89
CA GLU A 782 10.93 -14.85 -18.39
C GLU A 782 10.80 -13.87 -17.21
N PRO A 783 11.59 -12.78 -17.16
CA PRO A 783 11.47 -11.77 -16.10
C PRO A 783 10.08 -11.13 -16.07
N ILE A 784 9.56 -10.87 -14.87
CA ILE A 784 8.16 -10.39 -14.70
C ILE A 784 7.91 -9.04 -15.38
N HIS A 785 8.89 -8.13 -15.35
CA HIS A 785 8.76 -6.84 -16.02
C HIS A 785 8.66 -6.99 -17.55
N MET A 786 9.31 -8.01 -18.13
CA MET A 786 9.16 -8.34 -19.56
C MET A 786 7.78 -8.94 -19.86
N MET A 787 7.31 -9.87 -19.03
CA MET A 787 5.96 -10.44 -19.15
C MET A 787 4.89 -9.34 -19.08
N GLN A 788 5.03 -8.41 -18.11
CA GLN A 788 4.14 -7.25 -17.97
C GLN A 788 4.25 -6.34 -19.20
N HIS A 789 5.46 -5.98 -19.63
CA HIS A 789 5.68 -5.14 -20.80
C HIS A 789 5.00 -5.70 -22.05
N LYS A 790 5.17 -7.01 -22.31
CA LYS A 790 4.52 -7.69 -23.44
C LYS A 790 2.99 -7.60 -23.35
N ARG A 791 2.43 -7.90 -22.17
CA ARG A 791 0.96 -7.86 -21.94
C ARG A 791 0.38 -6.45 -22.11
N LEU A 792 1.09 -5.43 -21.64
CA LEU A 792 0.67 -4.04 -21.81
C LEU A 792 0.83 -3.57 -23.26
N ASN A 793 1.83 -4.06 -23.99
CA ASN A 793 1.96 -3.75 -25.41
C ASN A 793 0.80 -4.35 -26.23
N GLU A 794 0.41 -5.59 -25.96
CA GLU A 794 -0.81 -6.21 -26.54
C GLU A 794 -2.06 -5.36 -26.23
N THR A 795 -2.16 -4.83 -25.01
CA THR A 795 -3.26 -3.93 -24.61
C THR A 795 -3.25 -2.64 -25.44
N ILE A 796 -2.11 -1.96 -25.51
CA ILE A 796 -1.96 -0.67 -26.21
C ILE A 796 -2.26 -0.81 -27.71
N GLN A 797 -1.90 -1.93 -28.33
CA GLN A 797 -2.18 -2.20 -29.75
C GLN A 797 -3.69 -2.26 -30.08
N LEU A 798 -4.53 -2.57 -29.09
CA LEU A 798 -5.99 -2.62 -29.25
C LEU A 798 -6.67 -1.27 -28.96
N LEU A 799 -5.93 -0.27 -28.48
CA LEU A 799 -6.48 1.04 -28.14
C LEU A 799 -6.58 1.95 -29.37
N ASP A 800 -7.63 2.76 -29.40
CA ASP A 800 -7.76 3.86 -30.36
C ASP A 800 -6.71 4.94 -30.04
N LYS A 801 -5.83 5.23 -31.00
CA LYS A 801 -4.73 6.20 -30.83
C LYS A 801 -5.22 7.59 -30.48
N THR A 802 -6.31 8.05 -31.11
CA THR A 802 -6.89 9.37 -30.82
C THR A 802 -7.43 9.41 -29.39
N LYS A 803 -8.01 8.31 -28.90
CA LYS A 803 -8.44 8.21 -27.49
C LYS A 803 -7.28 8.16 -26.50
N VAL A 804 -6.17 7.53 -26.85
CA VAL A 804 -4.95 7.58 -26.04
C VAL A 804 -4.39 9.00 -25.98
N GLU A 805 -4.39 9.73 -27.09
CA GLU A 805 -4.00 11.15 -27.14
C GLU A 805 -4.93 12.02 -26.28
N GLU A 806 -6.26 11.80 -26.35
CA GLU A 806 -7.23 12.46 -25.47
C GLU A 806 -6.92 12.22 -23.98
N LEU A 807 -6.51 11.00 -23.60
CA LEU A 807 -6.09 10.69 -22.22
C LEU A 807 -4.84 11.47 -21.83
N PHE A 808 -3.82 11.53 -22.70
CA PHE A 808 -2.62 12.33 -22.44
C PHE A 808 -2.91 13.82 -22.29
N GLU A 809 -3.80 14.38 -23.12
CA GLU A 809 -4.23 15.77 -22.97
C GLU A 809 -5.01 15.99 -21.67
N ALA A 810 -5.89 15.06 -21.28
CA ALA A 810 -6.57 15.11 -19.98
C ALA A 810 -5.57 15.05 -18.81
N PHE A 811 -4.50 14.26 -18.91
CA PHE A 811 -3.44 14.21 -17.90
C PHE A 811 -2.70 15.54 -17.79
N LYS A 812 -2.37 16.19 -18.92
CA LYS A 812 -1.71 17.51 -18.95
C LYS A 812 -2.58 18.62 -18.33
N GLN A 813 -3.89 18.54 -18.55
CA GLN A 813 -4.86 19.53 -18.02
C GLN A 813 -5.09 19.40 -16.52
N ARG A 814 -4.74 18.26 -15.92
CA ARG A 814 -4.92 18.01 -14.50
C ARG A 814 -4.05 18.97 -13.69
N LYS A 815 -4.64 19.66 -12.71
CA LYS A 815 -3.88 20.44 -11.73
C LYS A 815 -3.03 19.49 -10.89
N GLY A 816 -1.79 19.24 -11.33
CA GLY A 816 -0.79 18.58 -10.49
C GLY A 816 -0.56 19.38 -9.21
N SER A 817 0.02 18.75 -8.19
CA SER A 817 0.42 19.51 -7.00
C SER A 817 1.30 20.69 -7.42
N VAL A 818 1.10 21.87 -6.83
CA VAL A 818 1.88 23.08 -7.11
C VAL A 818 2.80 23.36 -5.92
N GLY A 819 3.92 24.03 -6.18
CA GLY A 819 4.84 24.50 -5.16
C GLY A 819 5.51 23.36 -4.38
N THR A 820 5.60 23.51 -3.07
CA THR A 820 6.37 22.63 -2.17
C THR A 820 5.95 21.16 -2.22
N SER A 821 4.66 20.86 -2.32
CA SER A 821 4.16 19.49 -2.37
C SER A 821 4.66 18.75 -3.61
N LYS A 822 4.81 19.46 -4.74
CA LYS A 822 5.35 18.89 -5.99
C LYS A 822 6.80 18.51 -5.84
N VAL A 823 7.59 19.42 -5.31
CA VAL A 823 9.03 19.21 -5.09
C VAL A 823 9.25 18.04 -4.14
N LEU A 824 8.46 17.94 -3.06
CA LEU A 824 8.54 16.81 -2.15
C LEU A 824 8.20 15.47 -2.83
N PHE A 825 7.13 15.43 -3.63
CA PHE A 825 6.78 14.25 -4.42
C PHE A 825 7.92 13.86 -5.38
N GLU A 826 8.48 14.82 -6.14
CA GLU A 826 9.59 14.59 -7.07
C GLU A 826 10.82 14.03 -6.34
N VAL A 827 11.16 14.55 -5.16
CA VAL A 827 12.27 14.06 -4.32
C VAL A 827 12.02 12.63 -3.86
N GLN A 828 10.83 12.34 -3.29
CA GLN A 828 10.50 10.99 -2.82
C GLN A 828 10.50 9.98 -3.99
N ASN A 829 9.91 10.36 -5.11
CA ASN A 829 9.83 9.57 -6.33
C ASN A 829 11.24 9.27 -6.89
N ARG A 830 12.13 10.27 -6.95
CA ARG A 830 13.54 10.08 -7.35
C ARG A 830 14.28 9.11 -6.43
N LEU A 831 14.11 9.24 -5.11
CA LEU A 831 14.74 8.37 -4.11
C LEU A 831 14.28 6.92 -4.23
N VAL A 832 12.97 6.70 -4.42
CA VAL A 832 12.39 5.37 -4.66
C VAL A 832 12.98 4.74 -5.92
N ARG A 833 13.01 5.47 -7.05
CA ARG A 833 13.62 4.99 -8.30
C ARG A 833 15.10 4.62 -8.12
N ARG A 834 15.86 5.47 -7.43
CA ARG A 834 17.29 5.25 -7.18
C ARG A 834 17.53 4.01 -6.33
N ALA A 835 16.71 3.79 -5.29
CA ALA A 835 16.78 2.59 -4.48
C ALA A 835 16.46 1.30 -5.27
N MET A 836 15.51 1.39 -6.21
CA MET A 836 15.18 0.30 -7.14
C MET A 836 16.31 0.02 -8.13
N LEU A 837 16.86 1.08 -8.75
CA LEU A 837 17.94 1.00 -9.73
C LEU A 837 19.19 0.31 -9.16
N TYR A 838 19.58 0.71 -7.95
CA TYR A 838 20.74 0.13 -7.28
C TYR A 838 20.43 -1.24 -6.63
N ASN A 839 19.16 -1.66 -6.62
CA ASN A 839 18.69 -2.90 -6.01
C ASN A 839 19.20 -3.04 -4.56
N VAL A 840 19.13 -1.94 -3.80
CA VAL A 840 19.65 -1.86 -2.42
C VAL A 840 18.62 -2.23 -1.37
N VAL A 841 17.37 -2.50 -1.79
CA VAL A 841 16.26 -2.90 -0.91
C VAL A 841 16.03 -4.40 -1.06
N THR A 842 15.93 -5.10 0.07
CA THR A 842 15.63 -6.53 0.05
C THR A 842 14.21 -6.80 -0.47
N HIS A 843 14.05 -7.93 -1.16
CA HIS A 843 12.79 -8.35 -1.80
C HIS A 843 11.59 -8.45 -0.84
N GLU A 844 11.79 -8.52 0.46
CA GLU A 844 10.70 -8.53 1.44
C GLU A 844 9.98 -7.17 1.54
N PHE A 845 10.60 -6.07 1.10
CA PHE A 845 10.10 -4.70 1.23
C PHE A 845 9.98 -3.92 -0.10
N THR A 846 10.44 -4.49 -1.22
CA THR A 846 10.35 -3.86 -2.55
C THR A 846 8.92 -3.48 -2.97
N HIS A 847 7.89 -4.19 -2.49
CA HIS A 847 6.49 -3.82 -2.71
C HIS A 847 6.15 -2.39 -2.25
N ILE A 848 6.84 -1.88 -1.21
CA ILE A 848 6.67 -0.50 -0.72
C ILE A 848 7.10 0.52 -1.78
N LEU A 849 8.16 0.20 -2.54
CA LEU A 849 8.67 1.04 -3.62
C LEU A 849 7.69 1.12 -4.79
N GLY A 850 6.80 0.13 -4.94
CA GLY A 850 5.70 0.13 -5.91
C GLY A 850 4.43 0.84 -5.45
N HIS A 851 4.37 1.37 -4.22
CA HIS A 851 3.14 1.99 -3.72
C HIS A 851 2.74 3.22 -4.52
N LYS A 852 1.44 3.30 -4.86
CA LYS A 852 0.87 4.31 -5.75
C LYS A 852 1.28 5.76 -5.45
N HIS A 853 1.32 6.19 -4.18
CA HIS A 853 1.58 7.60 -3.81
C HIS A 853 3.02 8.06 -4.06
N PHE A 854 3.94 7.16 -4.41
CA PHE A 854 5.29 7.55 -4.88
C PHE A 854 5.35 7.77 -6.39
N TRP A 855 4.31 7.40 -7.13
CA TRP A 855 4.30 7.38 -8.59
C TRP A 855 3.18 8.21 -9.18
N ILE A 856 2.10 8.40 -8.45
CA ILE A 856 0.93 9.17 -8.87
C ILE A 856 0.64 10.17 -7.75
N ASN A 857 0.66 11.44 -8.12
CA ASN A 857 0.53 12.60 -7.23
C ASN A 857 -0.94 12.98 -7.00
#